data_AF-A0A3B8PJM3-F1
#
_entry.id   AF-A0A3B8PJM3-F1
#
_cell.length_a   1.000
_cell.length_b   1.000
_cell.length_c   1.000
_cell.angle_alpha   90.00
_cell.angle_beta   90.00
_cell.angle_gamma   90.00
#
_symmetry.space_group_name_H-M   'P 1'
#
loop_
_entity.id
_entity.type
_entity.pdbx_description
1 polymer ?
#
loop_
_entity_poly.entity_id
_entity_poly.type
_entity_poly.pdbx_seq_one_letter_code
_entity_poly.pdbx_strand_id
1 'polypeptide(L)'
;MPDSVLLPPPPHRADGLRPGGWWTRRGDRILCDLCPRECLLKEGDRGFCFVRQNVDGEMVLTTYGRSTGFCIDPIEKKPLNHFLPGTAVLSFGTAGCNLGCKFCQNWSISKSREIQRLSEQATPEAIAEAAVATGCRSVAFTYNDPVIWAEYAIDAAEACHQRGLKTVAVTAGYISDVARKPVFECFDAANVDLKAFTELFYQHLTLSHLQPVLDTLTWLQHETDIWFEITNLLIPDENDGPDELQKMCDWILEHLGDSVPVHFTAFHPDFRMQDKPRTPHETLIAAREIALATGLKYAYVGNVNDAARQSTFCPNCRELLIERDWHELGTWNLDDGDCRFCGTALDGLFEARPGDWGRKRQTVDMSKFALPIISNDTGNDAEHIDAVFTQGISSMARTPTESADERTLDDHQQQAIVEAAAAAVQAAVLDHPLEWSDPDLGGTAARILSGAFVSLKRSGQLRSCMGLQGQPIRLDEALQRAARNAAREDPRFPPISPNELDQLDMEVWLLHGPEEVTERGEDRIARVTIGRHGLQVIRGDKRGLLLPGVATDHDWNAETFLDQVCIKAGLPPTAWRDDATRLFTFDGDCLVGRVSTTPVSATTHSFDNSHVATYADFCNANIKALLTGGVASPYLPGVPDGDVQGLLLQSNWLGNARPVTQGRLTLNTGMPLQATLFELVQEIASRLQRQIGPRQQIGLTTDLLILDDAAMHGTTDAIQLDGAERGERAIVVTSADRFSLHWDRDTTPDQLVGRCLADIDLPDASRGVAYSLRGVGTAGTFSMRRVPQAVIRSGGRPPGVAGRFYPEDPDELAQQVEACFADAASAATSSTGRAWPAAMVPHAGLSFSGTVAAGTLSLLEIPESVIIIGPKHTRHGVPWAVAPHDSWQLPGGDMAGDPELARLLAEAIPGLELDAEAHSQEHAIEVELPLIRHLAPQAKVVGVAIGNGDLDSCRGFAENLAVVLDQLETPPLLLISSDMNHFATDSENRRLDELALQAMETLDPALLLKTVRENNISMCGVLPAVIVMETLIRRGTLTKHQRTGYATSAETTGDSSRVVGYAGMLLG
;
A
#
# COMPACT_ATOMS: atom_id res chain seq x y z
N MET A 1 20.22 -35.45 -32.48
CA MET A 1 20.81 -34.68 -31.38
C MET A 1 19.63 -34.10 -30.62
N PRO A 2 19.53 -34.18 -29.27
CA PRO A 2 18.46 -33.44 -28.61
C PRO A 2 18.69 -31.95 -28.87
N ASP A 3 17.66 -31.24 -29.33
CA ASP A 3 17.65 -29.78 -29.47
C ASP A 3 17.71 -29.19 -28.04
N SER A 4 18.92 -28.99 -27.53
CA SER A 4 19.18 -28.36 -26.23
C SER A 4 19.55 -26.90 -26.43
N VAL A 5 18.82 -26.00 -25.79
CA VAL A 5 19.13 -24.57 -25.75
C VAL A 5 19.80 -24.29 -24.42
N LEU A 6 21.12 -24.05 -24.41
CA LEU A 6 21.92 -23.91 -23.18
C LEU A 6 22.33 -22.46 -22.86
N LEU A 7 21.98 -21.52 -23.72
CA LEU A 7 22.26 -20.09 -23.57
C LEU A 7 20.98 -19.29 -23.82
N PRO A 8 20.88 -18.04 -23.32
CA PRO A 8 19.79 -17.14 -23.69
C PRO A 8 19.75 -16.94 -25.22
N PRO A 9 18.62 -17.22 -25.91
CA PRO A 9 18.48 -17.01 -27.34
C PRO A 9 18.29 -15.52 -27.71
N PRO A 10 18.79 -15.03 -28.87
CA PRO A 10 18.57 -13.66 -29.38
C PRO A 10 17.32 -13.52 -30.29
N PRO A 11 16.85 -12.29 -30.61
CA PRO A 11 16.01 -11.42 -29.79
C PRO A 11 14.52 -11.89 -29.73
N HIS A 12 13.63 -11.02 -29.21
CA HIS A 12 12.20 -11.26 -28.94
C HIS A 12 11.46 -12.11 -29.98
N ARG A 13 10.58 -12.98 -29.50
CA ARG A 13 9.58 -13.66 -30.34
C ARG A 13 8.64 -12.63 -30.97
N ALA A 14 7.99 -13.00 -32.07
CA ALA A 14 7.02 -12.14 -32.76
C ALA A 14 5.82 -11.71 -31.88
N ASP A 15 5.58 -12.46 -30.79
CA ASP A 15 4.56 -12.20 -29.76
C ASP A 15 5.03 -11.26 -28.63
N GLY A 16 6.27 -10.74 -28.70
CA GLY A 16 6.87 -9.85 -27.71
C GLY A 16 7.44 -10.55 -26.46
N LEU A 17 7.28 -11.87 -26.32
CA LEU A 17 7.83 -12.64 -25.21
C LEU A 17 9.34 -12.85 -25.38
N ARG A 18 10.06 -12.91 -24.25
CA ARG A 18 11.49 -13.24 -24.24
C ARG A 18 11.64 -14.77 -24.26
N PRO A 19 12.26 -15.36 -25.29
CA PRO A 19 12.57 -16.78 -25.26
C PRO A 19 13.64 -17.09 -24.18
N GLY A 20 13.46 -18.21 -23.49
CA GLY A 20 14.28 -18.64 -22.36
C GLY A 20 15.32 -19.70 -22.74
N GLY A 21 16.46 -19.68 -22.06
CA GLY A 21 17.54 -20.66 -22.18
C GLY A 21 17.40 -21.83 -21.20
N TRP A 22 18.40 -22.71 -21.21
CA TRP A 22 18.54 -23.90 -20.36
C TRP A 22 17.30 -24.79 -20.36
N TRP A 23 17.03 -25.38 -21.52
CA TRP A 23 16.03 -26.44 -21.65
C TRP A 23 16.38 -27.41 -22.76
N THR A 24 15.86 -28.63 -22.64
CA THR A 24 16.02 -29.67 -23.65
C THR A 24 14.69 -30.28 -24.05
N ARG A 25 14.48 -30.49 -25.35
CA ARG A 25 13.28 -31.18 -25.85
C ARG A 25 13.26 -32.67 -25.45
N ARG A 26 12.11 -33.14 -24.97
CA ARG A 26 11.83 -34.52 -24.54
C ARG A 26 10.45 -34.96 -25.08
N GLY A 27 10.41 -35.42 -26.33
CA GLY A 27 9.17 -35.78 -27.00
C GLY A 27 8.29 -34.55 -27.26
N ASP A 28 7.06 -34.57 -26.75
CA ASP A 28 6.07 -33.48 -26.79
C ASP A 28 6.25 -32.44 -25.66
N ARG A 29 7.32 -32.55 -24.87
CA ARG A 29 7.59 -31.71 -23.69
C ARG A 29 8.96 -31.06 -23.74
N ILE A 30 9.14 -30.05 -22.91
CA ILE A 30 10.44 -29.44 -22.63
C ILE A 30 10.86 -29.75 -21.19
N LEU A 31 12.14 -30.07 -20.99
CA LEU A 31 12.75 -30.21 -19.67
C LEU A 31 13.49 -28.92 -19.37
N CYS A 32 13.15 -28.23 -18.28
CA CYS A 32 13.85 -27.03 -17.83
C CYS A 32 15.14 -27.43 -17.08
N ASP A 33 16.29 -27.16 -17.68
CA ASP A 33 17.62 -27.53 -17.19
C ASP A 33 18.29 -26.40 -16.39
N LEU A 34 17.60 -25.28 -16.13
CA LEU A 34 18.15 -24.10 -15.43
C LEU A 34 18.49 -24.37 -13.96
N CYS A 35 17.64 -25.11 -13.25
CA CYS A 35 17.82 -25.38 -11.84
C CYS A 35 17.57 -26.86 -11.54
N PRO A 36 18.02 -27.39 -10.38
CA PRO A 36 17.94 -28.81 -10.05
C PRO A 36 16.52 -29.36 -9.89
N ARG A 37 15.48 -28.56 -10.17
CA ARG A 37 14.09 -29.03 -10.22
C ARG A 37 13.73 -29.81 -11.47
N GLU A 38 14.45 -29.58 -12.57
CA GLU A 38 14.24 -30.34 -13.82
C GLU A 38 12.76 -30.42 -14.23
N CYS A 39 12.06 -29.27 -14.25
CA CYS A 39 10.63 -29.25 -14.51
C CYS A 39 10.33 -29.75 -15.94
N LEU A 40 9.50 -30.79 -16.07
CA LEU A 40 9.07 -31.35 -17.35
C LEU A 40 7.71 -30.78 -17.77
N LEU A 41 7.72 -29.87 -18.74
CA LEU A 41 6.59 -29.00 -19.11
C LEU A 41 5.98 -29.40 -20.46
N LYS A 42 4.66 -29.62 -20.50
CA LYS A 42 3.89 -29.69 -21.75
C LYS A 42 3.60 -28.29 -22.28
N GLU A 43 3.07 -28.20 -23.50
CA GLU A 43 2.59 -26.93 -24.06
C GLU A 43 1.65 -26.20 -23.08
N GLY A 44 1.91 -24.92 -22.82
CA GLY A 44 1.18 -24.10 -21.86
C GLY A 44 1.59 -24.26 -20.38
N ASP A 45 2.32 -25.32 -20.01
CA ASP A 45 2.72 -25.55 -18.62
C ASP A 45 3.77 -24.52 -18.16
N ARG A 46 3.70 -24.14 -16.89
CA ARG A 46 4.69 -23.31 -16.19
C ARG A 46 5.55 -24.15 -15.26
N GLY A 47 6.83 -23.78 -15.16
CA GLY A 47 7.75 -24.33 -14.17
C GLY A 47 7.30 -24.03 -12.74
N PHE A 48 7.92 -24.72 -11.77
CA PHE A 48 7.64 -24.50 -10.35
C PHE A 48 7.77 -23.01 -9.94
N CYS A 49 8.68 -22.29 -10.59
CA CYS A 49 8.90 -20.86 -10.36
C CYS A 49 7.81 -19.94 -10.91
N PHE A 50 6.82 -20.47 -11.64
CA PHE A 50 5.72 -19.77 -12.31
C PHE A 50 6.09 -18.78 -13.42
N VAL A 51 7.36 -18.40 -13.56
CA VAL A 51 7.79 -17.38 -14.54
C VAL A 51 8.31 -17.95 -15.85
N ARG A 52 8.67 -19.23 -15.87
CA ARG A 52 9.15 -19.95 -17.05
C ARG A 52 8.04 -20.83 -17.61
N GLN A 53 7.63 -20.62 -18.85
CA GLN A 53 6.49 -21.29 -19.48
C GLN A 53 6.91 -21.97 -20.78
N ASN A 54 6.31 -23.11 -21.11
CA ASN A 54 6.41 -23.69 -22.44
C ASN A 54 5.36 -23.06 -23.37
N VAL A 55 5.80 -22.39 -24.43
CA VAL A 55 4.94 -21.77 -25.44
C VAL A 55 5.46 -22.14 -26.83
N ASP A 56 4.61 -22.77 -27.63
CA ASP A 56 4.91 -23.34 -28.95
C ASP A 56 6.11 -24.30 -28.95
N GLY A 57 6.24 -25.10 -27.89
CA GLY A 57 7.33 -26.05 -27.71
C GLY A 57 8.70 -25.41 -27.43
N GLU A 58 8.72 -24.15 -26.98
CA GLU A 58 9.90 -23.40 -26.55
C GLU A 58 9.72 -22.84 -25.14
N MET A 59 10.81 -22.69 -24.39
CA MET A 59 10.77 -22.00 -23.11
C MET A 59 10.64 -20.49 -23.33
N VAL A 60 9.77 -19.81 -22.58
CA VAL A 60 9.67 -18.34 -22.54
C VAL A 60 9.70 -17.83 -21.09
N LEU A 61 10.30 -16.64 -20.90
CA LEU A 61 10.32 -15.93 -19.64
C LEU A 61 9.20 -14.87 -19.60
N THR A 62 8.21 -15.08 -18.75
CA THR A 62 7.00 -14.24 -18.66
C THR A 62 7.18 -12.95 -17.85
N THR A 63 8.32 -12.80 -17.18
CA THR A 63 8.66 -11.65 -16.30
C THR A 63 9.76 -10.74 -16.85
N TYR A 64 10.23 -10.97 -18.08
CA TYR A 64 11.29 -10.12 -18.65
C TYR A 64 10.85 -8.66 -18.72
N GLY A 65 11.71 -7.74 -18.27
CA GLY A 65 11.43 -6.31 -18.25
C GLY A 65 10.37 -5.88 -17.23
N ARG A 66 10.04 -6.74 -16.26
CA ARG A 66 8.98 -6.52 -15.26
C ARG A 66 9.51 -6.80 -13.86
N SER A 67 9.37 -5.86 -12.93
CA SER A 67 9.84 -6.01 -11.55
C SER A 67 8.80 -5.59 -10.54
N THR A 68 8.72 -6.29 -9.40
CA THR A 68 7.77 -6.04 -8.31
C THR A 68 8.04 -4.75 -7.50
N GLY A 69 8.98 -3.93 -7.95
CA GLY A 69 9.32 -2.61 -7.41
C GLY A 69 10.83 -2.36 -7.38
N PHE A 70 11.21 -1.09 -7.30
CA PHE A 70 12.60 -0.65 -7.25
C PHE A 70 12.88 0.18 -6.00
N CYS A 71 13.95 -0.14 -5.28
CA CYS A 71 14.30 0.57 -4.06
C CYS A 71 15.81 0.63 -3.83
N ILE A 72 16.31 1.80 -3.47
CA ILE A 72 17.67 2.00 -3.02
C ILE A 72 17.72 1.74 -1.51
N ASP A 73 18.61 0.82 -1.13
CA ASP A 73 18.86 0.39 0.24
C ASP A 73 20.39 0.45 0.50
N PRO A 74 20.85 0.38 1.76
CA PRO A 74 22.26 0.14 2.08
C PRO A 74 22.69 -1.27 1.65
N ILE A 75 23.96 -1.42 1.27
CA ILE A 75 24.54 -2.72 0.88
C ILE A 75 24.51 -3.74 2.02
N GLU A 76 24.57 -3.29 3.28
CA GLU A 76 24.48 -4.11 4.49
C GLU A 76 23.15 -4.88 4.56
N LYS A 77 22.08 -4.34 3.95
CA LYS A 77 20.78 -5.02 3.86
C LYS A 77 20.80 -6.21 2.88
N LYS A 78 21.82 -6.31 2.03
CA LYS A 78 22.09 -7.43 1.11
C LYS A 78 23.22 -8.28 1.70
N PRO A 79 23.09 -8.72 2.96
CA PRO A 79 24.17 -9.09 3.90
C PRO A 79 25.57 -9.25 3.29
N LEU A 80 26.16 -8.11 2.94
CA LEU A 80 27.45 -7.98 2.28
C LEU A 80 28.27 -6.94 3.05
N ASN A 81 28.86 -7.36 4.17
CA ASN A 81 29.61 -6.46 5.04
C ASN A 81 30.99 -6.11 4.45
N HIS A 82 31.51 -6.94 3.55
CA HIS A 82 32.85 -6.87 2.98
C HIS A 82 32.83 -6.53 1.49
N PHE A 83 31.72 -5.98 0.98
CA PHE A 83 31.61 -5.50 -0.40
C PHE A 83 31.04 -4.09 -0.43
N LEU A 84 31.90 -3.09 -0.67
CA LEU A 84 31.54 -1.68 -0.76
C LEU A 84 30.69 -1.15 0.43
N PRO A 85 31.10 -1.41 1.68
CA PRO A 85 30.29 -1.07 2.86
C PRO A 85 29.92 0.42 2.94
N GLY A 86 28.68 0.70 3.34
CA GLY A 86 28.08 2.02 3.49
C GLY A 86 27.54 2.63 2.19
N THR A 87 27.72 1.96 1.05
CA THR A 87 27.27 2.48 -0.26
C THR A 87 25.80 2.18 -0.53
N ALA A 88 25.21 2.98 -1.42
CA ALA A 88 23.84 2.82 -1.90
C ALA A 88 23.76 1.73 -2.99
N VAL A 89 22.77 0.83 -2.89
CA VAL A 89 22.50 -0.22 -3.87
C VAL A 89 21.06 -0.18 -4.36
N LEU A 90 20.86 -0.07 -5.68
CA LEU A 90 19.53 -0.15 -6.29
C LEU A 90 19.07 -1.62 -6.29
N SER A 91 17.94 -1.91 -5.69
CA SER A 91 17.45 -3.27 -5.47
C SER A 91 16.16 -3.52 -6.25
N PHE A 92 16.05 -4.67 -6.90
CA PHE A 92 14.83 -5.09 -7.61
C PHE A 92 14.71 -6.61 -7.71
N GLY A 93 13.51 -7.10 -8.03
CA GLY A 93 13.21 -8.52 -8.20
C GLY A 93 11.96 -8.79 -9.03
N THR A 94 11.71 -10.03 -9.44
CA THR A 94 10.50 -10.42 -10.17
C THR A 94 9.53 -11.20 -9.28
N ALA A 95 8.41 -11.67 -9.83
CA ALA A 95 7.57 -12.67 -9.15
C ALA A 95 8.22 -14.07 -9.17
N GLY A 96 7.77 -14.96 -8.28
CA GLY A 96 8.12 -16.39 -8.29
C GLY A 96 9.45 -16.74 -7.60
N CYS A 97 9.72 -18.04 -7.42
CA CYS A 97 10.96 -18.56 -6.81
C CYS A 97 11.18 -20.05 -7.19
N ASN A 98 12.43 -20.51 -7.28
CA ASN A 98 12.76 -21.93 -7.45
C ASN A 98 12.71 -22.73 -6.14
N LEU A 99 12.65 -22.08 -4.97
CA LEU A 99 12.46 -22.76 -3.67
C LEU A 99 11.01 -22.62 -3.17
N GLY A 100 10.56 -23.61 -2.40
CA GLY A 100 9.26 -23.70 -1.75
C GLY A 100 9.22 -23.25 -0.28
N CYS A 101 10.14 -22.36 0.15
CA CYS A 101 10.31 -21.93 1.55
C CYS A 101 8.98 -21.60 2.26
N LYS A 102 8.66 -22.34 3.32
CA LYS A 102 7.49 -22.11 4.20
C LYS A 102 7.64 -20.88 5.12
N PHE A 103 8.88 -20.47 5.37
CA PHE A 103 9.29 -19.36 6.25
C PHE A 103 9.67 -18.07 5.49
N CYS A 104 9.31 -17.97 4.20
CA CYS A 104 9.81 -16.87 3.37
C CYS A 104 9.32 -15.50 3.87
N GLN A 105 10.24 -14.61 4.23
CA GLN A 105 9.93 -13.24 4.68
C GLN A 105 9.55 -12.31 3.52
N ASN A 106 9.91 -12.66 2.28
CA ASN A 106 9.51 -11.98 1.04
C ASN A 106 8.40 -12.78 0.30
N TRP A 107 7.52 -13.47 1.03
CA TRP A 107 6.55 -14.39 0.42
C TRP A 107 5.56 -13.71 -0.52
N SER A 108 5.19 -12.45 -0.26
CA SER A 108 4.28 -11.66 -1.10
C SER A 108 4.81 -11.45 -2.52
N ILE A 109 6.14 -11.54 -2.72
CA ILE A 109 6.81 -11.43 -4.02
C ILE A 109 7.18 -12.83 -4.54
N SER A 110 7.90 -13.61 -3.72
CA SER A 110 8.49 -14.89 -4.13
C SER A 110 7.48 -16.04 -4.30
N LYS A 111 6.27 -15.92 -3.73
CA LYS A 111 5.16 -16.88 -3.89
C LYS A 111 4.01 -16.34 -4.73
N SER A 112 4.14 -15.12 -5.26
CA SER A 112 3.12 -14.51 -6.10
C SER A 112 3.06 -15.19 -7.48
N ARG A 113 1.83 -15.35 -7.97
CA ARG A 113 1.51 -15.73 -9.36
C ARG A 113 1.10 -14.52 -10.21
N GLU A 114 0.97 -13.35 -9.58
CA GLU A 114 0.45 -12.12 -10.17
C GLU A 114 1.58 -11.32 -10.83
N ILE A 115 1.99 -11.72 -12.03
CA ILE A 115 3.05 -11.03 -12.79
C ILE A 115 2.61 -9.65 -13.29
N GLN A 116 1.32 -9.44 -13.56
CA GLN A 116 0.78 -8.20 -14.13
C GLN A 116 0.43 -7.12 -13.10
N ARG A 117 0.06 -7.50 -11.86
CA ARG A 117 -0.50 -6.57 -10.86
C ARG A 117 0.55 -5.78 -10.06
N LEU A 118 1.77 -6.29 -9.98
CA LEU A 118 2.83 -5.74 -9.11
C LEU A 118 4.01 -5.14 -9.87
N SER A 119 4.01 -5.18 -11.20
CA SER A 119 5.25 -4.99 -11.95
C SER A 119 5.39 -3.61 -12.60
N GLU A 120 6.35 -2.81 -12.13
CA GLU A 120 6.90 -1.71 -12.91
C GLU A 120 7.66 -2.27 -14.11
N GLN A 121 7.50 -1.64 -15.28
CA GLN A 121 8.28 -2.00 -16.47
C GLN A 121 9.60 -1.25 -16.45
N ALA A 122 10.70 -1.97 -16.65
CA ALA A 122 12.02 -1.38 -16.78
C ALA A 122 12.84 -2.20 -17.76
N THR A 123 13.57 -1.52 -18.65
CA THR A 123 14.57 -2.19 -19.48
C THR A 123 15.88 -2.31 -18.69
N PRO A 124 16.78 -3.25 -19.06
CA PRO A 124 18.15 -3.30 -18.56
C PRO A 124 18.86 -1.94 -18.50
N GLU A 125 18.73 -1.14 -19.57
CA GLU A 125 19.37 0.18 -19.68
C GLU A 125 18.73 1.20 -18.74
N ALA A 126 17.41 1.16 -18.58
CA ALA A 126 16.70 2.04 -17.65
C ALA A 126 17.14 1.77 -16.20
N ILE A 127 17.35 0.50 -15.82
CA ILE A 127 17.86 0.13 -14.49
C ILE A 127 19.26 0.70 -14.27
N ALA A 128 20.16 0.52 -15.24
CA ALA A 128 21.51 1.05 -15.16
C ALA A 128 21.52 2.59 -15.08
N GLU A 129 20.71 3.26 -15.90
CA GLU A 129 20.58 4.72 -15.89
C GLU A 129 20.02 5.23 -14.55
N ALA A 130 18.98 4.59 -14.02
CA ALA A 130 18.41 4.94 -12.72
C ALA A 130 19.44 4.81 -11.59
N ALA A 131 20.23 3.74 -11.59
CA ALA A 131 21.29 3.54 -10.60
C ALA A 131 22.39 4.61 -10.69
N VAL A 132 22.84 4.97 -11.90
CA VAL A 132 23.81 6.06 -12.10
C VAL A 132 23.22 7.40 -11.65
N ALA A 133 22.01 7.73 -12.09
CA ALA A 133 21.37 9.01 -11.81
C ALA A 133 21.10 9.23 -10.31
N THR A 134 20.95 8.14 -9.55
CA THR A 134 20.72 8.18 -8.10
C THR A 134 21.99 7.99 -7.27
N GLY A 135 23.15 7.87 -7.92
CA GLY A 135 24.45 7.74 -7.24
C GLY A 135 24.69 6.37 -6.60
N CYS A 136 23.96 5.34 -7.01
CA CYS A 136 24.22 3.98 -6.57
C CYS A 136 25.58 3.50 -7.06
N ARG A 137 26.26 2.68 -6.25
CA ARG A 137 27.51 2.02 -6.64
C ARG A 137 27.29 0.66 -7.26
N SER A 138 26.17 0.04 -6.90
CA SER A 138 25.81 -1.29 -7.37
C SER A 138 24.30 -1.45 -7.57
N VAL A 139 23.95 -2.54 -8.25
CA VAL A 139 22.57 -3.00 -8.44
C VAL A 139 22.42 -4.42 -7.88
N ALA A 140 21.45 -4.62 -7.00
CA ALA A 140 21.13 -5.90 -6.37
C ALA A 140 19.90 -6.56 -6.99
N PHE A 141 20.11 -7.78 -7.45
CA PHE A 141 19.13 -8.70 -8.02
C PHE A 141 18.63 -9.57 -6.86
N THR A 142 17.45 -9.23 -6.33
CA THR A 142 16.99 -9.64 -4.99
C THR A 142 15.45 -9.74 -4.91
N TYR A 143 14.88 -9.69 -3.70
CA TYR A 143 13.46 -9.93 -3.34
C TYR A 143 12.97 -11.37 -3.60
N ASN A 144 13.37 -11.93 -4.73
CA ASN A 144 13.31 -13.34 -5.06
C ASN A 144 14.66 -13.81 -5.65
N ASP A 145 14.77 -15.09 -6.01
CA ASP A 145 16.02 -15.67 -6.51
C ASP A 145 16.27 -15.29 -7.98
N PRO A 146 17.39 -14.61 -8.32
CA PRO A 146 17.67 -14.16 -9.69
C PRO A 146 17.88 -15.31 -10.70
N VAL A 147 18.14 -16.53 -10.23
CA VAL A 147 18.32 -17.70 -11.09
C VAL A 147 17.10 -17.92 -11.99
N ILE A 148 15.87 -17.75 -11.50
CA ILE A 148 14.66 -18.12 -12.26
C ILE A 148 14.35 -17.17 -13.43
N TRP A 149 14.94 -15.98 -13.42
CA TRP A 149 14.81 -14.93 -14.43
C TRP A 149 16.18 -14.53 -14.99
N ALA A 150 17.07 -15.52 -15.09
CA ALA A 150 18.47 -15.38 -15.50
C ALA A 150 18.68 -14.51 -16.75
N GLU A 151 17.82 -14.62 -17.76
CA GLU A 151 17.95 -13.84 -18.99
C GLU A 151 17.86 -12.33 -18.72
N TYR A 152 16.91 -11.92 -17.88
CA TYR A 152 16.75 -10.51 -17.51
C TYR A 152 17.87 -10.06 -16.56
N ALA A 153 18.34 -10.96 -15.69
CA ALA A 153 19.45 -10.67 -14.79
C ALA A 153 20.76 -10.42 -15.56
N ILE A 154 21.08 -11.26 -16.54
CA ILE A 154 22.28 -11.13 -17.38
C ILE A 154 22.25 -9.83 -18.17
N ASP A 155 21.16 -9.54 -18.87
CA ASP A 155 21.06 -8.34 -19.70
C ASP A 155 21.17 -7.05 -18.84
N ALA A 156 20.50 -7.01 -17.69
CA ALA A 156 20.59 -5.87 -16.78
C ALA A 156 21.98 -5.74 -16.12
N ALA A 157 22.65 -6.85 -15.83
CA ALA A 157 24.03 -6.82 -15.33
C ALA A 157 25.00 -6.28 -16.38
N GLU A 158 24.88 -6.70 -17.63
CA GLU A 158 25.68 -6.18 -18.74
C GLU A 158 25.48 -4.67 -18.92
N ALA A 159 24.22 -4.20 -18.91
CA ALA A 159 23.91 -2.77 -18.96
C ALA A 159 24.51 -1.99 -17.79
N CYS A 160 24.52 -2.56 -16.58
CA CYS A 160 25.16 -1.96 -15.40
C CYS A 160 26.69 -1.83 -15.58
N HIS A 161 27.36 -2.88 -16.05
CA HIS A 161 28.81 -2.88 -16.28
C HIS A 161 29.22 -1.85 -17.35
N GLN A 162 28.43 -1.69 -18.41
CA GLN A 162 28.66 -0.65 -19.43
C GLN A 162 28.63 0.77 -18.84
N ARG A 163 27.96 0.97 -17.70
CA ARG A 163 27.89 2.23 -16.96
C ARG A 163 28.82 2.30 -15.75
N GLY A 164 29.68 1.30 -15.55
CA GLY A 164 30.64 1.25 -14.45
C GLY A 164 30.02 0.91 -13.08
N LEU A 165 28.79 0.39 -13.05
CA LEU A 165 28.12 -0.07 -11.83
C LEU A 165 28.51 -1.52 -11.52
N LYS A 166 28.58 -1.86 -10.24
CA LYS A 166 28.76 -3.25 -9.78
C LYS A 166 27.44 -4.00 -9.69
N THR A 167 27.46 -5.33 -9.81
CA THR A 167 26.24 -6.17 -9.81
C THR A 167 26.27 -7.19 -8.68
N VAL A 168 25.14 -7.35 -7.98
CA VAL A 168 25.02 -8.16 -6.77
C VAL A 168 23.87 -9.17 -6.88
N ALA A 169 24.14 -10.45 -6.69
CA ALA A 169 23.12 -11.48 -6.58
C ALA A 169 22.75 -11.76 -5.10
N VAL A 170 21.47 -11.73 -4.75
CA VAL A 170 20.98 -12.33 -3.50
C VAL A 170 20.20 -13.58 -3.85
N THR A 171 20.76 -14.76 -3.57
CA THR A 171 20.32 -16.03 -4.15
C THR A 171 20.37 -17.18 -3.15
N ALA A 172 19.54 -18.21 -3.34
CA ALA A 172 19.66 -19.47 -2.63
C ALA A 172 20.75 -20.38 -3.22
N GLY A 173 21.42 -19.98 -4.31
CA GLY A 173 22.46 -20.78 -4.96
C GLY A 173 21.94 -22.10 -5.57
N TYR A 174 20.63 -22.21 -5.78
CA TYR A 174 19.99 -23.45 -6.23
C TYR A 174 19.89 -23.50 -7.77
N ILE A 175 21.03 -23.75 -8.41
CA ILE A 175 21.23 -23.72 -9.86
C ILE A 175 21.85 -25.03 -10.37
N SER A 176 21.58 -25.39 -11.62
CA SER A 176 22.18 -26.58 -12.25
C SER A 176 23.62 -26.29 -12.69
N ASP A 177 24.43 -27.34 -12.84
CA ASP A 177 25.83 -27.22 -13.27
C ASP A 177 25.97 -26.52 -14.64
N VAL A 178 25.08 -26.86 -15.58
CA VAL A 178 25.09 -26.30 -16.95
C VAL A 178 24.73 -24.82 -17.00
N ALA A 179 23.97 -24.32 -16.02
CA ALA A 179 23.55 -22.92 -15.95
C ALA A 179 24.40 -22.07 -15.01
N ARG A 180 25.09 -22.69 -14.05
CA ARG A 180 25.83 -21.99 -12.99
C ARG A 180 26.79 -20.92 -13.53
N LYS A 181 27.73 -21.34 -14.36
CA LYS A 181 28.75 -20.45 -14.94
C LYS A 181 28.15 -19.24 -15.69
N PRO A 182 27.33 -19.43 -16.75
CA PRO A 182 26.82 -18.29 -17.52
C PRO A 182 25.89 -17.35 -16.74
N VAL A 183 25.24 -17.83 -15.67
CA VAL A 183 24.38 -16.97 -14.84
C VAL A 183 25.19 -16.20 -13.81
N PHE A 184 26.21 -16.80 -13.19
CA PHE A 184 26.96 -16.14 -12.12
C PHE A 184 28.06 -15.19 -12.62
N GLU A 185 28.66 -15.44 -13.79
CA GLU A 185 29.74 -14.62 -14.34
C GLU A 185 29.35 -13.15 -14.60
N CYS A 186 28.06 -12.81 -14.63
CA CYS A 186 27.61 -11.42 -14.75
C CYS A 186 27.57 -10.66 -13.42
N PHE A 187 27.79 -11.32 -12.27
CA PHE A 187 27.78 -10.70 -10.95
C PHE A 187 29.19 -10.41 -10.44
N ASP A 188 29.38 -9.26 -9.79
CA ASP A 188 30.62 -8.93 -9.07
C ASP A 188 30.62 -9.46 -7.63
N ALA A 189 29.42 -9.60 -7.03
CA ALA A 189 29.27 -10.20 -5.71
C ALA A 189 27.98 -11.01 -5.56
N ALA A 190 27.97 -11.94 -4.60
CA ALA A 190 26.81 -12.73 -4.24
C ALA A 190 26.64 -12.87 -2.72
N ASN A 191 25.41 -12.69 -2.23
CA ASN A 191 25.01 -13.22 -0.94
C ASN A 191 24.27 -14.55 -1.20
N VAL A 192 24.82 -15.64 -0.69
CA VAL A 192 24.25 -16.99 -0.87
C VAL A 192 23.60 -17.44 0.43
N ASP A 193 22.29 -17.64 0.35
CA ASP A 193 21.48 -18.12 1.45
C ASP A 193 21.63 -19.65 1.67
N LEU A 194 22.51 -20.05 2.58
CA LEU A 194 22.61 -21.43 3.05
C LEU A 194 21.54 -21.67 4.13
N LYS A 195 20.36 -22.16 3.72
CA LYS A 195 19.15 -22.18 4.56
C LYS A 195 19.24 -23.09 5.80
N ALA A 196 20.00 -24.17 5.71
CA ALA A 196 20.28 -25.12 6.78
C ALA A 196 21.45 -26.02 6.36
N PHE A 197 21.84 -26.98 7.20
CA PHE A 197 22.89 -27.94 6.89
C PHE A 197 22.40 -29.40 7.00
N THR A 198 21.10 -29.60 6.80
CA THR A 198 20.47 -30.91 6.76
C THR A 198 19.55 -31.07 5.55
N GLU A 199 19.61 -32.23 4.93
CA GLU A 199 18.75 -32.58 3.79
C GLU A 199 17.26 -32.63 4.17
N LEU A 200 16.96 -33.00 5.43
CA LEU A 200 15.59 -33.02 5.96
C LEU A 200 14.94 -31.64 5.93
N PHE A 201 15.67 -30.61 6.36
CA PHE A 201 15.20 -29.22 6.32
C PHE A 201 14.88 -28.81 4.88
N TYR A 202 15.80 -29.09 3.95
CA TYR A 202 15.63 -28.74 2.54
C TYR A 202 14.40 -29.43 1.91
N GLN A 203 14.18 -30.70 2.22
CA GLN A 203 13.02 -31.43 1.70
C GLN A 203 11.69 -30.90 2.27
N HIS A 204 11.63 -30.61 3.57
CA HIS A 204 10.38 -30.32 4.26
C HIS A 204 10.00 -28.84 4.27
N LEU A 205 10.98 -27.94 4.34
CA LEU A 205 10.75 -26.52 4.51
C LEU A 205 10.99 -25.71 3.24
N THR A 206 11.90 -26.14 2.37
CA THR A 206 12.22 -25.44 1.11
C THR A 206 11.84 -26.23 -0.14
N LEU A 207 11.40 -27.49 -0.02
CA LEU A 207 11.06 -28.39 -1.12
C LEU A 207 12.22 -28.52 -2.15
N SER A 208 13.46 -28.57 -1.67
CA SER A 208 14.69 -28.63 -2.48
C SER A 208 15.72 -29.58 -1.84
N HIS A 209 16.97 -29.53 -2.30
CA HIS A 209 18.09 -30.37 -1.83
C HIS A 209 19.27 -29.50 -1.36
N LEU A 210 20.04 -29.97 -0.38
CA LEU A 210 21.20 -29.24 0.15
C LEU A 210 22.39 -29.23 -0.81
N GLN A 211 22.72 -30.39 -1.39
CA GLN A 211 23.95 -30.58 -2.17
C GLN A 211 24.13 -29.57 -3.32
N PRO A 212 23.11 -29.22 -4.13
CA PRO A 212 23.29 -28.24 -5.21
C PRO A 212 23.72 -26.83 -4.74
N VAL A 213 23.36 -26.45 -3.51
CA VAL A 213 23.80 -25.18 -2.90
C VAL A 213 25.26 -25.26 -2.51
N LEU A 214 25.69 -26.38 -1.90
CA LEU A 214 27.08 -26.63 -1.54
C LEU A 214 28.00 -26.69 -2.76
N ASP A 215 27.54 -27.30 -3.85
CA ASP A 215 28.26 -27.34 -5.13
C ASP A 215 28.45 -25.93 -5.69
N THR A 216 27.45 -25.07 -5.56
CA THR A 216 27.52 -23.67 -6.00
C THR A 216 28.48 -22.85 -5.14
N LEU A 217 28.47 -23.01 -3.82
CA LEU A 217 29.43 -22.36 -2.92
C LEU A 217 30.87 -22.79 -3.20
N THR A 218 31.08 -24.09 -3.40
CA THR A 218 32.41 -24.65 -3.74
C THR A 218 32.89 -24.10 -5.07
N TRP A 219 32.00 -24.03 -6.07
CA TRP A 219 32.33 -23.47 -7.38
C TRP A 219 32.67 -21.98 -7.30
N LEU A 220 31.90 -21.17 -6.55
CA LEU A 220 32.18 -19.75 -6.36
C LEU A 220 33.59 -19.53 -5.78
N GLN A 221 33.97 -20.31 -4.76
CA GLN A 221 35.28 -20.19 -4.11
C GLN A 221 36.46 -20.60 -5.00
N HIS A 222 36.34 -21.70 -5.75
CA HIS A 222 37.49 -22.32 -6.41
C HIS A 222 37.61 -21.96 -7.89
N GLU A 223 36.52 -21.51 -8.52
CA GLU A 223 36.45 -21.33 -9.98
C GLU A 223 36.14 -19.89 -10.41
N THR A 224 35.94 -18.95 -9.46
CA THR A 224 35.58 -17.56 -9.75
C THR A 224 36.30 -16.55 -8.87
N ASP A 225 36.34 -15.29 -9.33
CA ASP A 225 36.78 -14.13 -8.54
C ASP A 225 35.59 -13.33 -7.94
N ILE A 226 34.38 -13.92 -7.95
CA ILE A 226 33.16 -13.26 -7.45
C ILE A 226 33.24 -13.19 -5.93
N TRP A 227 33.09 -12.00 -5.35
CA TRP A 227 33.04 -11.88 -3.89
C TRP A 227 31.75 -12.48 -3.35
N PHE A 228 31.80 -13.34 -2.33
CA PHE A 228 30.56 -13.84 -1.76
C PHE A 228 30.58 -13.97 -0.24
N GLU A 229 29.39 -13.84 0.33
CA GLU A 229 29.12 -13.99 1.76
C GLU A 229 27.94 -14.95 1.94
N ILE A 230 27.90 -15.66 3.07
CA ILE A 230 26.88 -16.67 3.35
C ILE A 230 25.90 -16.11 4.37
N THR A 231 24.60 -16.27 4.12
CA THR A 231 23.56 -15.99 5.11
C THR A 231 22.84 -17.25 5.54
N ASN A 232 22.68 -17.42 6.85
CA ASN A 232 21.92 -18.49 7.46
C ASN A 232 20.87 -17.91 8.41
N LEU A 233 19.60 -17.98 7.98
CA LEU A 233 18.46 -17.57 8.79
C LEU A 233 18.16 -18.65 9.82
N LEU A 234 18.37 -18.35 11.11
CA LEU A 234 18.15 -19.30 12.19
C LEU A 234 16.68 -19.33 12.58
N ILE A 235 16.06 -20.50 12.54
CA ILE A 235 14.66 -20.75 12.86
C ILE A 235 14.62 -21.67 14.10
N PRO A 236 13.95 -21.25 15.18
CA PRO A 236 13.86 -22.04 16.40
C PRO A 236 13.34 -23.47 16.17
N ASP A 237 14.07 -24.43 16.73
CA ASP A 237 13.85 -25.88 16.67
C ASP A 237 13.93 -26.51 15.25
N GLU A 238 14.41 -25.78 14.23
CA GLU A 238 14.52 -26.30 12.86
C GLU A 238 15.97 -26.38 12.36
N ASN A 239 16.79 -25.35 12.58
CA ASN A 239 18.20 -25.31 12.15
C ASN A 239 19.14 -24.58 13.14
N ASP A 240 18.68 -24.32 14.35
CA ASP A 240 19.43 -23.60 15.40
C ASP A 240 20.17 -24.52 16.38
N GLY A 241 20.20 -25.82 16.10
CA GLY A 241 20.90 -26.81 16.92
C GLY A 241 22.43 -26.66 16.83
N PRO A 242 23.17 -26.68 17.96
CA PRO A 242 24.61 -26.47 17.97
C PRO A 242 25.39 -27.50 17.14
N ASP A 243 24.95 -28.76 17.10
CA ASP A 243 25.60 -29.82 16.31
C ASP A 243 25.45 -29.60 14.80
N GLU A 244 24.33 -29.02 14.34
CA GLU A 244 24.13 -28.69 12.93
C GLU A 244 24.97 -27.48 12.55
N LEU A 245 24.97 -26.44 13.39
CA LEU A 245 25.78 -25.23 13.20
C LEU A 245 27.28 -25.55 13.16
N GLN A 246 27.76 -26.43 14.05
CA GLN A 246 29.15 -26.88 14.05
C GLN A 246 29.50 -27.57 12.73
N LYS A 247 28.67 -28.52 12.25
CA LYS A 247 28.89 -29.20 10.96
C LYS A 247 28.92 -28.23 9.79
N MET A 248 28.04 -27.23 9.79
CA MET A 248 28.01 -26.20 8.76
C MET A 248 29.32 -25.39 8.77
N CYS A 249 29.77 -24.94 9.94
CA CYS A 249 30.99 -24.16 10.08
C CYS A 249 32.24 -24.97 9.74
N ASP A 250 32.31 -26.23 10.17
CA ASP A 250 33.41 -27.16 9.83
C ASP A 250 33.51 -27.34 8.32
N TRP A 251 32.36 -27.54 7.65
CA TRP A 251 32.32 -27.70 6.20
C TRP A 251 32.76 -26.43 5.48
N ILE A 252 32.29 -25.25 5.92
CA ILE A 252 32.71 -23.96 5.35
C ILE A 252 34.22 -23.81 5.49
N LEU A 253 34.78 -24.05 6.68
CA LEU A 253 36.23 -23.93 6.90
C LEU A 253 37.03 -24.91 6.03
N GLU A 254 36.58 -26.16 5.91
CA GLU A 254 37.27 -27.19 5.15
C GLU A 254 37.21 -26.96 3.62
N HIS A 255 36.06 -26.51 3.10
CA HIS A 255 35.80 -26.46 1.66
C HIS A 255 35.93 -25.06 1.07
N LEU A 256 35.63 -24.02 1.85
CA LEU A 256 35.63 -22.63 1.40
C LEU A 256 36.77 -21.80 2.02
N GLY A 257 37.31 -22.24 3.16
CA GLY A 257 38.37 -21.56 3.90
C GLY A 257 37.83 -20.66 5.01
N ASP A 258 38.75 -19.92 5.65
CA ASP A 258 38.45 -19.10 6.83
C ASP A 258 38.01 -17.66 6.50
N SER A 259 38.09 -17.26 5.24
CA SER A 259 37.90 -15.87 4.78
C SER A 259 36.47 -15.54 4.36
N VAL A 260 35.61 -16.53 4.11
CA VAL A 260 34.21 -16.31 3.68
C VAL A 260 33.35 -15.87 4.88
N PRO A 261 32.78 -14.65 4.87
CA PRO A 261 31.90 -14.20 5.94
C PRO A 261 30.60 -14.99 6.06
N VAL A 262 30.18 -15.24 7.31
CA VAL A 262 28.91 -15.91 7.62
C VAL A 262 28.02 -15.01 8.48
N HIS A 263 26.77 -14.82 8.06
CA HIS A 263 25.76 -14.03 8.75
C HIS A 263 24.67 -14.92 9.32
N PHE A 264 24.48 -14.88 10.63
CA PHE A 264 23.37 -15.52 11.33
C PHE A 264 22.27 -14.49 11.55
N THR A 265 21.14 -14.65 10.86
CA THR A 265 20.04 -13.67 10.89
C THR A 265 18.82 -14.19 11.65
N ALA A 266 18.13 -13.31 12.35
CA ALA A 266 16.89 -13.65 13.06
C ALA A 266 15.70 -13.88 12.11
N PHE A 267 14.99 -14.99 12.34
CA PHE A 267 13.67 -15.30 11.80
C PHE A 267 12.58 -14.53 12.53
N HIS A 268 11.54 -14.17 11.78
CA HIS A 268 10.25 -13.78 12.34
C HIS A 268 9.10 -14.54 11.69
N PRO A 269 8.00 -14.82 12.43
CA PRO A 269 6.90 -15.64 11.94
C PRO A 269 6.24 -15.00 10.71
N ASP A 270 6.31 -15.71 9.59
CA ASP A 270 5.82 -15.24 8.30
C ASP A 270 5.31 -16.37 7.42
N PHE A 271 4.53 -16.00 6.41
CA PHE A 271 3.96 -16.90 5.42
C PHE A 271 3.22 -18.10 6.05
N ARG A 272 3.80 -19.31 5.99
CA ARG A 272 3.19 -20.55 6.46
C ARG A 272 3.74 -21.04 7.80
N MET A 273 4.69 -20.32 8.38
CA MET A 273 5.38 -20.71 9.62
C MET A 273 5.08 -19.69 10.72
N GLN A 274 3.80 -19.61 11.08
CA GLN A 274 3.26 -18.71 12.11
C GLN A 274 3.29 -19.33 13.52
N ASP A 275 3.63 -20.61 13.59
CA ASP A 275 3.61 -21.46 14.79
C ASP A 275 4.94 -21.50 15.55
N LYS A 276 5.98 -20.87 15.01
CA LYS A 276 7.32 -20.76 15.61
C LYS A 276 7.52 -19.36 16.20
N PRO A 277 8.30 -19.20 17.29
CA PRO A 277 8.64 -17.88 17.81
C PRO A 277 9.68 -17.16 16.94
N ARG A 278 9.85 -15.85 17.13
CA ARG A 278 11.02 -15.12 16.62
C ARG A 278 12.31 -15.72 17.18
N THR A 279 13.39 -15.69 16.42
CA THR A 279 14.70 -16.18 16.89
C THR A 279 15.17 -15.36 18.08
N PRO A 280 15.45 -16.00 19.23
CA PRO A 280 16.06 -15.33 20.36
C PRO A 280 17.43 -14.74 19.99
N HIS A 281 17.78 -13.61 20.59
CA HIS A 281 19.05 -12.96 20.31
C HIS A 281 20.23 -13.85 20.74
N GLU A 282 20.07 -14.56 21.86
CA GLU A 282 21.04 -15.50 22.42
C GLU A 282 21.36 -16.64 21.45
N THR A 283 20.40 -17.09 20.65
CA THR A 283 20.60 -18.12 19.62
C THR A 283 21.56 -17.63 18.53
N LEU A 284 21.43 -16.37 18.10
CA LEU A 284 22.34 -15.76 17.11
C LEU A 284 23.75 -15.61 17.68
N ILE A 285 23.86 -15.20 18.95
CA ILE A 285 25.14 -15.07 19.66
C ILE A 285 25.85 -16.42 19.72
N ALA A 286 25.14 -17.47 20.13
CA ALA A 286 25.69 -18.83 20.21
C ALA A 286 26.18 -19.33 18.85
N ALA A 287 25.42 -19.12 17.77
CA ALA A 287 25.82 -19.53 16.43
C ALA A 287 27.10 -18.79 15.96
N ARG A 288 27.18 -17.49 16.23
CA ARG A 288 28.39 -16.69 15.96
C ARG A 288 29.60 -17.20 16.74
N GLU A 289 29.42 -17.52 18.02
CA GLU A 289 30.50 -18.06 18.86
C GLU A 289 31.01 -19.41 18.34
N ILE A 290 30.11 -20.29 17.89
CA ILE A 290 30.47 -21.56 17.23
C ILE A 290 31.30 -21.31 15.97
N ALA A 291 30.87 -20.39 15.09
CA ALA A 291 31.60 -20.06 13.87
C ALA A 291 33.03 -19.55 14.15
N LEU A 292 33.19 -18.63 15.11
CA LEU A 292 34.50 -18.12 15.50
C LEU A 292 35.38 -19.17 16.18
N ALA A 293 34.79 -20.02 17.03
CA ALA A 293 35.51 -21.11 17.70
C ALA A 293 35.99 -22.18 16.71
N THR A 294 35.23 -22.39 15.62
CA THR A 294 35.60 -23.29 14.53
C THR A 294 36.84 -22.79 13.77
N GLY A 295 37.02 -21.47 13.69
CA GLY A 295 38.18 -20.84 13.05
C GLY A 295 37.84 -19.90 11.91
N LEU A 296 36.55 -19.65 11.63
CA LEU A 296 36.14 -18.64 10.65
C LEU A 296 36.54 -17.24 11.14
N LYS A 297 37.11 -16.43 10.26
CA LYS A 297 37.59 -15.08 10.62
C LYS A 297 36.43 -14.12 10.87
N TYR A 298 35.34 -14.25 10.11
CA TYR A 298 34.24 -13.29 10.09
C TYR A 298 32.90 -14.00 10.30
N ALA A 299 32.24 -13.69 11.42
CA ALA A 299 30.91 -14.15 11.74
C ALA A 299 30.09 -13.00 12.34
N TYR A 300 28.88 -12.81 11.83
CA TYR A 300 28.01 -11.67 12.13
C TYR A 300 26.64 -12.13 12.60
N VAL A 301 26.02 -11.32 13.48
CA VAL A 301 24.59 -11.42 13.77
C VAL A 301 23.83 -10.39 12.93
N GLY A 302 22.65 -10.74 12.44
CA GLY A 302 21.85 -9.86 11.58
C GLY A 302 20.35 -9.88 11.92
N ASN A 303 19.61 -8.91 11.39
CA ASN A 303 18.21 -8.63 11.77
C ASN A 303 18.00 -8.34 13.28
N VAL A 304 19.04 -7.90 13.99
CA VAL A 304 19.02 -7.43 15.39
C VAL A 304 19.90 -6.18 15.54
N ASN A 305 19.67 -5.35 16.57
CA ASN A 305 20.59 -4.25 16.91
C ASN A 305 21.67 -4.78 17.85
N ASP A 306 22.89 -4.96 17.34
CA ASP A 306 24.01 -5.49 18.12
C ASP A 306 25.35 -5.05 17.55
N ALA A 307 25.74 -3.83 17.91
CA ALA A 307 26.95 -3.23 17.38
C ALA A 307 28.21 -4.09 17.62
N ALA A 308 28.30 -4.74 18.78
CA ALA A 308 29.47 -5.54 19.14
C ALA A 308 29.64 -6.79 18.26
N ARG A 309 28.54 -7.37 17.76
CA ARG A 309 28.57 -8.61 16.96
C ARG A 309 28.23 -8.40 15.48
N GLN A 310 27.84 -7.20 15.09
CA GLN A 310 27.70 -6.74 13.69
C GLN A 310 28.97 -6.12 13.12
N SER A 311 29.86 -5.64 14.00
CA SER A 311 31.09 -4.96 13.61
C SER A 311 32.18 -5.92 13.13
N THR A 312 33.01 -5.44 12.20
CA THR A 312 34.17 -6.16 11.69
C THR A 312 35.38 -5.89 12.58
N PHE A 313 36.06 -6.94 13.03
CA PHE A 313 37.29 -6.88 13.82
C PHE A 313 38.46 -7.47 13.03
N CYS A 314 39.67 -6.99 13.29
CA CYS A 314 40.86 -7.51 12.63
C CYS A 314 41.10 -8.99 13.04
N PRO A 315 41.24 -9.93 12.09
CA PRO A 315 41.47 -11.33 12.44
C PRO A 315 42.82 -11.55 13.16
N ASN A 316 43.78 -10.66 12.95
CA ASN A 316 45.12 -10.73 13.55
C ASN A 316 45.20 -10.02 14.92
N CYS A 317 44.94 -8.71 14.98
CA CYS A 317 45.09 -7.93 16.23
C CYS A 317 43.81 -7.76 17.05
N ARG A 318 42.65 -8.19 16.54
CA ARG A 318 41.33 -8.11 17.18
C ARG A 318 40.80 -6.70 17.46
N GLU A 319 41.46 -5.66 16.97
CA GLU A 319 40.95 -4.28 17.02
C GLU A 319 39.71 -4.10 16.14
N LEU A 320 38.82 -3.18 16.55
CA LEU A 320 37.62 -2.81 15.80
C LEU A 320 37.99 -2.08 14.51
N LEU A 321 37.57 -2.63 13.36
CA LEU A 321 37.91 -2.11 12.03
C LEU A 321 36.77 -1.34 11.38
N ILE A 322 35.57 -1.94 11.37
CA ILE A 322 34.38 -1.29 10.85
C ILE A 322 33.27 -1.49 11.87
N GLU A 323 32.88 -0.41 12.53
CA GLU A 323 31.75 -0.42 13.44
C GLU A 323 30.45 -0.39 12.65
N ARG A 324 29.52 -1.28 13.01
CA ARG A 324 28.19 -1.38 12.41
C ARG A 324 27.16 -1.53 13.51
N ASP A 325 26.16 -0.67 13.51
CA ASP A 325 24.92 -0.87 14.25
C ASP A 325 23.76 -0.89 13.25
N TRP A 326 23.21 -2.08 13.03
CA TRP A 326 22.25 -2.35 11.96
C TRP A 326 22.82 -2.00 10.56
N HIS A 327 22.33 -0.94 9.92
CA HIS A 327 22.82 -0.47 8.62
C HIS A 327 23.58 0.87 8.71
N GLU A 328 23.97 1.29 9.91
CA GLU A 328 24.75 2.52 10.11
C GLU A 328 26.20 2.16 10.41
N LEU A 329 27.11 2.77 9.65
CA LEU A 329 28.54 2.64 9.87
C LEU A 329 29.01 3.71 10.86
N GLY A 330 29.81 3.28 11.84
CA GLY A 330 30.47 4.15 12.79
C GLY A 330 31.96 4.29 12.46
N THR A 331 32.79 3.87 13.41
CA THR A 331 34.24 3.85 13.29
C THR A 331 34.72 3.14 12.01
N TRP A 332 35.61 3.81 11.25
CA TRP A 332 36.30 3.26 10.09
C TRP A 332 37.81 3.27 10.30
N ASN A 333 38.40 2.08 10.42
CA ASN A 333 39.79 1.88 10.79
C ASN A 333 40.57 1.06 9.74
N LEU A 334 40.26 1.29 8.45
CA LEU A 334 40.98 0.70 7.32
C LEU A 334 41.78 1.74 6.54
N ASP A 335 42.98 1.35 6.13
CA ASP A 335 43.84 2.07 5.19
C ASP A 335 43.94 1.22 3.91
N ASP A 336 43.20 1.59 2.86
CA ASP A 336 43.19 0.89 1.55
C ASP A 336 42.90 -0.63 1.63
N GLY A 337 41.95 -1.00 2.50
CA GLY A 337 41.60 -2.41 2.76
C GLY A 337 42.48 -3.11 3.80
N ASP A 338 43.53 -2.46 4.29
CA ASP A 338 44.38 -2.98 5.35
C ASP A 338 43.96 -2.47 6.74
N CYS A 339 44.13 -3.30 7.76
CA CYS A 339 43.99 -2.90 9.15
C CYS A 339 44.98 -1.79 9.50
N ARG A 340 44.48 -0.61 9.89
CA ARG A 340 45.33 0.54 10.26
C ARG A 340 46.29 0.29 11.43
N PHE A 341 46.01 -0.73 12.25
CA PHE A 341 46.75 -1.00 13.49
C PHE A 341 47.91 -1.97 13.29
N CYS A 342 47.73 -3.01 12.46
CA CYS A 342 48.73 -4.06 12.26
C CYS A 342 49.08 -4.36 10.79
N GLY A 343 48.45 -3.67 9.83
CA GLY A 343 48.71 -3.82 8.39
C GLY A 343 48.22 -5.15 7.79
N THR A 344 47.35 -5.88 8.50
CA THR A 344 46.73 -7.10 7.95
C THR A 344 45.66 -6.71 6.93
N ALA A 345 45.82 -7.15 5.69
CA ALA A 345 44.80 -7.04 4.65
C ALA A 345 43.51 -7.74 5.06
N LEU A 346 42.37 -7.07 4.88
CA LEU A 346 41.06 -7.67 5.07
C LEU A 346 40.57 -8.32 3.78
N ASP A 347 39.98 -9.49 3.93
CA ASP A 347 39.33 -10.19 2.82
C ASP A 347 38.05 -9.41 2.44
N GLY A 348 37.96 -8.91 1.21
CA GLY A 348 36.80 -8.16 0.72
C GLY A 348 37.14 -7.07 -0.29
N LEU A 349 36.12 -6.35 -0.74
CA LEU A 349 36.25 -5.16 -1.57
C LEU A 349 35.90 -3.91 -0.75
N PHE A 350 36.93 -3.18 -0.35
CA PHE A 350 36.80 -1.96 0.46
C PHE A 350 37.30 -0.74 -0.32
N GLU A 351 36.58 0.37 -0.23
CA GLU A 351 37.09 1.66 -0.69
C GLU A 351 37.89 2.34 0.43
N ALA A 352 38.67 3.38 0.10
CA ALA A 352 39.47 4.11 1.08
C ALA A 352 38.63 4.81 2.18
N ARG A 353 37.33 5.00 1.95
CA ARG A 353 36.36 5.57 2.89
C ARG A 353 35.06 4.76 2.84
N PRO A 354 34.28 4.72 3.94
CA PRO A 354 32.95 4.15 3.89
C PRO A 354 32.05 4.98 2.99
N GLY A 355 31.02 4.35 2.41
CA GLY A 355 29.90 5.10 1.84
C GLY A 355 29.09 5.84 2.92
N ASP A 356 28.26 6.78 2.48
CA ASP A 356 27.48 7.70 3.33
C ASP A 356 25.96 7.49 3.22
N TRP A 357 25.54 6.33 2.72
CA TRP A 357 24.12 6.04 2.52
C TRP A 357 23.36 5.88 3.84
N GLY A 358 23.97 5.22 4.82
CA GLY A 358 23.38 4.97 6.14
C GLY A 358 22.08 4.16 6.08
N ARG A 359 21.16 4.42 7.02
CA ARG A 359 19.90 3.66 7.17
C ARG A 359 18.80 4.05 6.17
N LYS A 360 19.11 4.88 5.17
CA LYS A 360 18.12 5.43 4.22
C LYS A 360 17.51 4.33 3.37
N ARG A 361 16.23 4.50 3.05
CA ARG A 361 15.51 3.69 2.07
C ARG A 361 14.76 4.62 1.13
N GLN A 362 14.98 4.47 -0.17
CA GLN A 362 14.39 5.35 -1.18
C GLN A 362 13.78 4.51 -2.30
N THR A 363 12.47 4.62 -2.51
CA THR A 363 11.80 4.00 -3.66
C THR A 363 12.15 4.76 -4.95
N VAL A 364 12.31 4.03 -6.06
CA VAL A 364 12.61 4.61 -7.37
C VAL A 364 11.43 4.38 -8.30
N ASP A 365 10.95 5.46 -8.92
CA ASP A 365 9.93 5.42 -9.95
C ASP A 365 10.59 5.26 -11.31
N MET A 366 10.50 4.06 -11.88
CA MET A 366 11.19 3.75 -13.14
C MET A 366 10.58 4.44 -14.35
N SER A 367 9.36 4.99 -14.25
CA SER A 367 8.74 5.75 -15.35
C SER A 367 9.55 7.00 -15.72
N LYS A 368 10.38 7.51 -14.81
CA LYS A 368 11.29 8.64 -15.04
C LYS A 368 12.51 8.28 -15.90
N PHE A 369 12.83 7.00 -16.01
CA PHE A 369 14.01 6.47 -16.70
C PHE A 369 13.65 5.59 -17.90
N ALA A 370 12.35 5.40 -18.17
CA ALA A 370 11.86 4.67 -19.32
C ALA A 370 12.14 5.44 -20.61
N LEU A 371 13.03 4.93 -21.45
CA LEU A 371 13.10 5.35 -22.86
C LEU A 371 11.91 4.72 -23.62
N PRO A 372 11.37 5.40 -24.65
CA PRO A 372 10.36 4.79 -25.52
C PRO A 372 10.94 3.52 -26.13
N ILE A 373 10.20 2.42 -26.07
CA ILE A 373 10.50 1.21 -26.85
C ILE A 373 10.34 1.61 -28.32
N ILE A 374 11.45 1.91 -28.99
CA ILE A 374 11.46 2.09 -30.44
C ILE A 374 11.24 0.70 -31.03
N SER A 375 10.08 0.47 -31.63
CA SER A 375 9.85 -0.68 -32.51
C SER A 375 10.88 -0.61 -33.63
N ASN A 376 11.71 -1.65 -33.75
CA ASN A 376 12.67 -1.80 -34.84
C ASN A 376 11.95 -1.75 -36.18
N ASP A 377 11.95 -0.58 -36.83
CA ASP A 377 11.76 -0.48 -38.26
C ASP A 377 12.92 0.32 -38.86
N THR A 378 13.38 -0.17 -39.99
CA THR A 378 14.72 0.03 -40.56
C THR A 378 15.04 1.46 -40.97
N GLY A 379 16.27 1.92 -40.69
CA GLY A 379 16.95 2.95 -41.48
C GLY A 379 17.74 3.99 -40.67
N ASN A 380 19.07 3.94 -40.82
CA ASN A 380 20.07 4.99 -40.56
C ASN A 380 19.58 6.34 -40.01
N ASP A 381 20.07 6.72 -38.83
CA ASP A 381 20.90 7.94 -38.66
C ASP A 381 21.34 8.05 -37.19
N ALA A 382 22.51 7.46 -36.89
CA ALA A 382 23.10 7.37 -35.54
C ALA A 382 24.01 8.56 -35.18
N GLU A 383 23.77 9.76 -35.74
CA GLU A 383 24.61 10.94 -35.48
C GLU A 383 23.78 12.17 -35.10
N HIS A 384 22.93 12.13 -34.06
CA HIS A 384 22.35 13.37 -33.47
C HIS A 384 21.88 13.27 -32.00
N ILE A 385 22.37 12.30 -31.22
CA ILE A 385 21.84 12.03 -29.86
C ILE A 385 22.63 12.72 -28.72
N ASP A 386 23.78 13.35 -29.01
CA ASP A 386 24.67 13.89 -27.96
C ASP A 386 24.45 15.37 -27.55
N ALA A 387 23.35 16.01 -27.99
CA ALA A 387 23.13 17.45 -27.76
C ALA A 387 21.91 17.82 -26.88
N VAL A 388 21.12 16.87 -26.38
CA VAL A 388 19.81 17.17 -25.74
C VAL A 388 19.83 17.05 -24.21
N PHE A 389 20.77 16.33 -23.61
CA PHE A 389 20.70 16.00 -22.17
C PHE A 389 21.43 16.98 -21.22
N THR A 390 22.09 18.02 -21.73
CA THR A 390 22.83 18.98 -20.89
C THR A 390 22.10 20.31 -20.63
N GLN A 391 20.88 20.50 -21.15
CA GLN A 391 20.06 21.68 -20.87
C GLN A 391 18.72 21.31 -20.23
N GLY A 392 18.76 21.01 -18.94
CA GLY A 392 17.56 20.96 -18.10
C GLY A 392 16.92 22.36 -17.99
N ILE A 393 15.70 22.50 -18.49
CA ILE A 393 14.64 23.47 -18.10
C ILE A 393 14.97 24.98 -18.17
N SER A 394 16.21 25.39 -18.42
CA SER A 394 16.61 26.80 -18.50
C SER A 394 16.54 27.40 -19.91
N SER A 395 16.02 26.67 -20.90
CA SER A 395 15.80 27.19 -22.24
C SER A 395 14.50 26.62 -22.85
N MET A 396 13.35 27.00 -22.29
CA MET A 396 12.18 27.18 -23.15
C MET A 396 12.47 28.37 -24.08
N ALA A 397 13.29 28.12 -25.11
CA ALA A 397 13.24 28.93 -26.30
C ALA A 397 11.78 28.88 -26.77
N ARG A 398 11.14 30.04 -26.83
CA ARG A 398 9.82 30.23 -27.42
C ARG A 398 9.76 29.49 -28.76
N THR A 399 9.16 28.31 -28.79
CA THR A 399 8.56 27.79 -30.01
C THR A 399 7.52 28.83 -30.44
N PRO A 400 7.41 29.18 -31.74
CA PRO A 400 6.51 30.23 -32.17
C PRO A 400 5.13 29.97 -31.59
N THR A 401 4.56 30.98 -30.96
CA THR A 401 3.16 30.98 -30.56
C THR A 401 2.38 30.74 -31.85
N GLU A 402 1.87 29.52 -32.08
CA GLU A 402 0.94 29.26 -33.18
C GLU A 402 -0.16 30.33 -33.11
N SER A 403 -0.44 30.94 -34.25
CA SER A 403 -1.45 31.99 -34.32
C SER A 403 -2.79 31.43 -33.82
N ALA A 404 -3.65 32.27 -33.24
CA ALA A 404 -4.98 31.81 -32.79
C ALA A 404 -5.80 31.18 -33.93
N ASP A 405 -5.54 31.58 -35.19
CA ASP A 405 -6.17 31.04 -36.41
C ASP A 405 -5.70 29.62 -36.78
N GLU A 406 -4.45 29.23 -36.47
CA GLU A 406 -3.95 27.86 -36.70
C GLU A 406 -4.43 26.87 -35.63
N ARG A 407 -4.94 27.38 -34.49
CA ARG A 407 -5.45 26.56 -33.39
C ARG A 407 -6.88 26.07 -33.58
N THR A 408 -7.69 26.85 -34.29
CA THR A 408 -9.10 26.55 -34.54
C THR A 408 -9.28 25.31 -35.41
N LEU A 409 -9.92 24.28 -34.85
CA LEU A 409 -10.37 23.10 -35.58
C LEU A 409 -11.72 23.40 -36.25
N ASP A 410 -11.86 23.05 -37.53
CA ASP A 410 -13.17 23.09 -38.20
C ASP A 410 -14.08 21.92 -37.77
N ASP A 411 -15.38 22.00 -38.10
CA ASP A 411 -16.37 21.00 -37.69
C ASP A 411 -16.00 19.58 -38.17
N HIS A 412 -15.35 19.45 -39.34
CA HIS A 412 -14.94 18.15 -39.88
C HIS A 412 -13.77 17.57 -39.07
N GLN A 413 -12.77 18.38 -38.74
CA GLN A 413 -11.64 18.00 -37.91
C GLN A 413 -12.07 17.63 -36.48
N GLN A 414 -12.96 18.42 -35.87
CA GLN A 414 -13.51 18.12 -34.55
C GLN A 414 -14.24 16.78 -34.54
N GLN A 415 -15.09 16.54 -35.55
CA GLN A 415 -15.82 15.28 -35.69
C GLN A 415 -14.86 14.09 -35.87
N ALA A 416 -13.84 14.21 -36.71
CA ALA A 416 -12.86 13.15 -36.94
C ALA A 416 -12.09 12.78 -35.65
N ILE A 417 -11.72 13.78 -34.84
CA ILE A 417 -11.04 13.58 -33.54
C ILE A 417 -11.95 12.86 -32.54
N VAL A 418 -13.22 13.28 -32.45
CA VAL A 418 -14.20 12.65 -31.56
C VAL A 418 -14.46 11.20 -31.98
N GLU A 419 -14.61 10.93 -33.28
CA GLU A 419 -14.80 9.57 -33.79
C GLU A 419 -13.59 8.67 -33.53
N ALA A 420 -12.38 9.20 -33.73
CA ALA A 420 -11.13 8.46 -33.45
C ALA A 420 -10.94 8.16 -31.96
N ALA A 421 -11.26 9.11 -31.08
CA ALA A 421 -11.25 8.91 -29.64
C ALA A 421 -12.28 7.85 -29.22
N ALA A 422 -13.49 7.90 -29.77
CA ALA A 422 -14.55 6.93 -29.50
C ALA A 422 -14.13 5.51 -29.94
N ALA A 423 -13.57 5.38 -31.14
CA ALA A 423 -13.02 4.13 -31.65
C ALA A 423 -11.88 3.60 -30.76
N ALA A 424 -11.00 4.48 -30.28
CA ALA A 424 -9.92 4.10 -29.37
C ALA A 424 -10.43 3.61 -28.01
N VAL A 425 -11.46 4.25 -27.44
CA VAL A 425 -12.13 3.77 -26.22
C VAL A 425 -12.77 2.41 -26.46
N GLN A 426 -13.55 2.25 -27.54
CA GLN A 426 -14.21 0.98 -27.86
C GLN A 426 -13.20 -0.15 -28.07
N ALA A 427 -12.13 0.07 -28.85
CA ALA A 427 -11.08 -0.91 -29.09
C ALA A 427 -10.41 -1.32 -27.77
N ALA A 428 -10.11 -0.35 -26.90
CA ALA A 428 -9.53 -0.63 -25.60
C ALA A 428 -10.47 -1.44 -24.70
N VAL A 429 -11.78 -1.15 -24.68
CA VAL A 429 -12.79 -1.86 -23.87
C VAL A 429 -13.09 -3.27 -24.38
N LEU A 430 -13.11 -3.45 -25.70
CA LEU A 430 -13.36 -4.74 -26.34
C LEU A 430 -12.11 -5.61 -26.50
N ASP A 431 -10.94 -5.07 -26.18
CA ASP A 431 -9.63 -5.73 -26.37
C ASP A 431 -9.38 -6.14 -27.83
N HIS A 432 -9.77 -5.26 -28.76
CA HIS A 432 -9.56 -5.44 -30.20
C HIS A 432 -8.47 -4.48 -30.72
N PRO A 433 -7.79 -4.81 -31.83
CA PRO A 433 -6.90 -3.87 -32.50
C PRO A 433 -7.62 -2.56 -32.85
N LEU A 434 -6.95 -1.43 -32.64
CA LEU A 434 -7.49 -0.11 -32.98
C LEU A 434 -7.39 0.11 -34.49
N GLU A 435 -8.53 0.38 -35.12
CA GLU A 435 -8.62 0.81 -36.52
C GLU A 435 -9.40 2.14 -36.59
N TRP A 436 -8.77 3.17 -37.14
CA TRP A 436 -9.43 4.45 -37.42
C TRP A 436 -9.98 4.48 -38.84
N SER A 437 -11.21 4.95 -38.98
CA SER A 437 -11.85 5.20 -40.28
C SER A 437 -11.12 6.28 -41.07
N ASP A 438 -10.60 7.31 -40.39
CA ASP A 438 -9.73 8.34 -40.93
C ASP A 438 -8.43 8.44 -40.09
N PRO A 439 -7.34 7.76 -40.50
CA PRO A 439 -6.07 7.81 -39.77
C PRO A 439 -5.38 9.18 -39.76
N ASP A 440 -5.77 10.10 -40.66
CA ASP A 440 -5.19 11.44 -40.75
C ASP A 440 -5.92 12.46 -39.86
N LEU A 441 -7.03 12.05 -39.23
CA LEU A 441 -7.85 12.87 -38.33
C LEU A 441 -8.25 14.21 -38.97
N GLY A 442 -8.76 14.17 -40.21
CA GLY A 442 -9.06 15.38 -40.97
C GLY A 442 -7.84 16.26 -41.28
N GLY A 443 -6.65 15.67 -41.42
CA GLY A 443 -5.38 16.37 -41.68
C GLY A 443 -4.68 16.90 -40.43
N THR A 444 -5.10 16.48 -39.23
CA THR A 444 -4.59 17.01 -37.95
C THR A 444 -3.77 16.01 -37.14
N ALA A 445 -3.62 14.76 -37.58
CA ALA A 445 -2.93 13.71 -36.83
C ALA A 445 -1.51 14.10 -36.35
N ALA A 446 -0.74 14.79 -37.20
CA ALA A 446 0.62 15.23 -36.88
C ALA A 446 0.68 16.52 -36.03
N ARG A 447 -0.45 17.15 -35.69
CA ARG A 447 -0.49 18.37 -34.88
C ARG A 447 0.08 18.09 -33.49
N ILE A 448 0.91 19.01 -32.99
CA ILE A 448 1.59 18.86 -31.71
C ILE A 448 0.77 19.53 -30.61
N LEU A 449 0.48 18.80 -29.54
CA LEU A 449 -0.24 19.25 -28.37
C LEU A 449 0.67 19.30 -27.14
N SER A 450 0.27 20.08 -26.13
CA SER A 450 0.91 20.04 -24.81
C SER A 450 0.37 18.89 -23.93
N GLY A 451 -0.70 18.25 -24.37
CA GLY A 451 -1.38 17.15 -23.70
C GLY A 451 -2.77 16.89 -24.27
N ALA A 452 -3.38 15.77 -23.87
CA ALA A 452 -4.78 15.47 -24.14
C ALA A 452 -5.39 14.64 -23.00
N PHE A 453 -6.68 14.84 -22.72
CA PHE A 453 -7.45 14.05 -21.76
C PHE A 453 -8.73 13.55 -22.40
N VAL A 454 -9.12 12.33 -22.07
CA VAL A 454 -10.43 11.76 -22.38
C VAL A 454 -11.19 11.61 -21.07
N SER A 455 -12.32 12.30 -20.95
CA SER A 455 -13.25 12.18 -19.84
C SER A 455 -14.48 11.43 -20.31
N LEU A 456 -14.87 10.39 -19.59
CA LEU A 456 -16.08 9.62 -19.80
C LEU A 456 -17.07 9.98 -18.70
N LYS A 457 -18.30 10.31 -19.09
CA LYS A 457 -19.39 10.65 -18.17
C LYS A 457 -20.58 9.74 -18.44
N ARG A 458 -21.26 9.31 -17.38
CA ARG A 458 -22.53 8.57 -17.46
C ARG A 458 -23.61 9.45 -16.84
N SER A 459 -24.58 9.88 -17.65
CA SER A 459 -25.66 10.78 -17.22
C SER A 459 -25.14 12.04 -16.50
N GLY A 460 -24.08 12.65 -17.03
CA GLY A 460 -23.43 13.84 -16.47
C GLY A 460 -22.51 13.56 -15.25
N GLN A 461 -22.50 12.35 -14.70
CA GLN A 461 -21.59 11.98 -13.61
C GLN A 461 -20.26 11.46 -14.19
N LEU A 462 -19.14 11.85 -13.56
CA LEU A 462 -17.81 11.39 -13.99
C LEU A 462 -17.68 9.86 -13.81
N ARG A 463 -17.34 9.17 -14.89
CA ARG A 463 -17.09 7.72 -14.93
C ARG A 463 -15.61 7.36 -15.09
N SER A 464 -14.85 8.22 -15.75
CA SER A 464 -13.38 8.13 -15.89
C SER A 464 -12.83 9.45 -16.43
N CYS A 465 -11.60 9.82 -16.10
CA CYS A 465 -10.88 10.90 -16.79
C CYS A 465 -9.39 10.69 -16.68
N MET A 466 -8.73 10.44 -17.82
CA MET A 466 -7.30 10.17 -17.91
C MET A 466 -6.69 10.86 -19.12
N GLY A 467 -5.41 11.18 -19.02
CA GLY A 467 -4.69 11.90 -20.06
C GLY A 467 -3.23 12.12 -19.74
N LEU A 468 -2.58 12.93 -20.57
CA LEU A 468 -1.16 13.24 -20.54
C LEU A 468 -0.98 14.76 -20.59
N GLN A 469 0.01 15.29 -19.87
CA GLN A 469 0.40 16.71 -19.97
C GLN A 469 1.89 16.89 -19.66
N GLY A 470 2.56 17.77 -20.40
CA GLY A 470 3.89 18.27 -20.06
C GLY A 470 5.01 17.97 -21.08
N GLN A 471 4.74 17.18 -22.12
CA GLN A 471 5.65 17.01 -23.25
C GLN A 471 4.90 17.22 -24.58
N PRO A 472 5.52 17.88 -25.58
CA PRO A 472 4.96 17.96 -26.92
C PRO A 472 4.70 16.56 -27.49
N ILE A 473 3.46 16.27 -27.86
CA ILE A 473 3.03 14.96 -28.37
C ILE A 473 2.13 15.16 -29.58
N ARG A 474 2.18 14.23 -30.54
CA ARG A 474 1.27 14.26 -31.69
C ARG A 474 -0.16 13.94 -31.25
N LEU A 475 -1.13 14.56 -31.91
CA LEU A 475 -2.56 14.42 -31.60
C LEU A 475 -3.01 12.95 -31.63
N ASP A 476 -2.65 12.21 -32.68
CA ASP A 476 -2.98 10.79 -32.83
C ASP A 476 -2.50 9.94 -31.64
N GLU A 477 -1.23 10.08 -31.27
CA GLU A 477 -0.61 9.38 -30.15
C GLU A 477 -1.24 9.78 -28.81
N ALA A 478 -1.51 11.07 -28.62
CA ALA A 478 -2.14 11.60 -27.41
C ALA A 478 -3.56 11.05 -27.22
N LEU A 479 -4.36 11.00 -28.29
CA LEU A 479 -5.71 10.44 -28.26
C LEU A 479 -5.71 8.96 -27.95
N GLN A 480 -4.86 8.18 -28.63
CA GLN A 480 -4.77 6.73 -28.41
C GLN A 480 -4.44 6.41 -26.94
N ARG A 481 -3.44 7.10 -26.37
CA ARG A 481 -3.03 6.90 -24.97
C ARG A 481 -4.09 7.38 -24.00
N ALA A 482 -4.64 8.59 -24.17
CA ALA A 482 -5.65 9.15 -23.27
C ALA A 482 -6.93 8.30 -23.27
N ALA A 483 -7.41 7.87 -24.44
CA ALA A 483 -8.58 7.01 -24.57
C ALA A 483 -8.38 5.63 -23.93
N ARG A 484 -7.24 4.96 -24.20
CA ARG A 484 -6.91 3.66 -23.60
C ARG A 484 -6.83 3.76 -22.07
N ASN A 485 -6.18 4.80 -21.56
CA ASN A 485 -6.03 5.00 -20.12
C ASN A 485 -7.38 5.32 -19.47
N ALA A 486 -8.23 6.13 -20.12
CA ALA A 486 -9.57 6.42 -19.63
C ALA A 486 -10.45 5.15 -19.61
N ALA A 487 -10.26 4.25 -20.57
CA ALA A 487 -10.99 2.98 -20.63
C ALA A 487 -10.54 1.96 -19.56
N ARG A 488 -9.25 1.92 -19.21
CA ARG A 488 -8.67 0.77 -18.46
C ARG A 488 -7.89 1.13 -17.20
N GLU A 489 -7.41 2.36 -17.05
CA GLU A 489 -6.33 2.69 -16.11
C GLU A 489 -6.68 3.78 -15.09
N ASP A 490 -7.93 4.29 -15.06
CA ASP A 490 -8.34 5.25 -14.02
C ASP A 490 -8.49 4.52 -12.66
N PRO A 491 -7.61 4.75 -11.67
CA PRO A 491 -7.60 3.98 -10.44
C PRO A 491 -8.80 4.26 -9.52
N ARG A 492 -9.55 5.34 -9.79
CA ARG A 492 -10.73 5.74 -9.00
C ARG A 492 -11.94 4.88 -9.30
N PHE A 493 -12.00 4.28 -10.49
CA PHE A 493 -13.17 3.57 -10.98
C PHE A 493 -12.79 2.18 -11.51
N PRO A 494 -13.74 1.25 -11.61
CA PRO A 494 -13.55 0.02 -12.38
C PRO A 494 -13.22 0.32 -13.84
N PRO A 495 -12.49 -0.56 -14.55
CA PRO A 495 -12.39 -0.51 -16.02
C PRO A 495 -13.77 -0.39 -16.66
N ILE A 496 -13.86 0.29 -17.81
CA ILE A 496 -15.14 0.47 -18.50
C ILE A 496 -15.65 -0.89 -18.98
N SER A 497 -16.91 -1.20 -18.63
CA SER A 497 -17.61 -2.38 -19.09
C SER A 497 -18.10 -2.19 -20.54
N PRO A 498 -18.08 -3.24 -21.39
CA PRO A 498 -18.74 -3.18 -22.69
C PRO A 498 -20.22 -2.78 -22.60
N ASN A 499 -20.92 -3.18 -21.53
CA ASN A 499 -22.35 -2.94 -21.31
C ASN A 499 -22.71 -1.49 -20.94
N GLU A 500 -21.71 -0.62 -20.72
CA GLU A 500 -21.95 0.80 -20.50
C GLU A 500 -21.55 1.68 -21.69
N LEU A 501 -20.92 1.15 -22.74
CA LEU A 501 -20.37 1.94 -23.86
C LEU A 501 -21.39 2.86 -24.56
N ASP A 502 -22.63 2.41 -24.73
CA ASP A 502 -23.70 3.20 -25.36
C ASP A 502 -24.33 4.22 -24.40
N GLN A 503 -23.92 4.24 -23.14
CA GLN A 503 -24.39 5.16 -22.11
C GLN A 503 -23.34 6.19 -21.69
N LEU A 504 -22.17 6.18 -22.33
CA LEU A 504 -21.08 7.09 -22.03
C LEU A 504 -21.07 8.27 -23.01
N ASP A 505 -21.23 9.44 -22.43
CA ASP A 505 -20.82 10.70 -23.03
C ASP A 505 -19.30 10.85 -22.88
N MET A 506 -18.66 11.48 -23.85
CA MET A 506 -17.22 11.64 -23.92
C MET A 506 -16.84 13.10 -24.16
N GLU A 507 -15.84 13.57 -23.42
CA GLU A 507 -15.19 14.85 -23.64
C GLU A 507 -13.71 14.60 -23.95
N VAL A 508 -13.26 15.12 -25.09
CA VAL A 508 -11.86 15.08 -25.52
C VAL A 508 -11.28 16.47 -25.32
N TRP A 509 -10.40 16.60 -24.34
CA TRP A 509 -9.71 17.85 -24.02
C TRP A 509 -8.35 17.87 -24.71
N LEU A 510 -8.14 18.83 -25.62
CA LEU A 510 -6.86 19.08 -26.27
C LEU A 510 -6.18 20.25 -25.57
N LEU A 511 -4.96 20.05 -25.06
CA LEU A 511 -4.30 21.04 -24.20
C LEU A 511 -3.22 21.81 -24.94
N HIS A 512 -3.16 23.12 -24.66
CA HIS A 512 -2.31 24.06 -25.36
C HIS A 512 -1.55 24.96 -24.39
N GLY A 513 -0.24 25.14 -24.65
CA GLY A 513 0.56 26.27 -24.18
C GLY A 513 0.52 26.51 -22.66
N PRO A 514 1.20 25.68 -21.85
CA PRO A 514 1.36 26.00 -20.43
C PRO A 514 2.21 27.27 -20.26
N GLU A 515 1.63 28.26 -19.58
CA GLU A 515 2.29 29.53 -19.20
C GLU A 515 2.47 29.58 -17.69
N GLU A 516 3.68 29.85 -17.22
CA GLU A 516 3.95 30.04 -15.79
C GLU A 516 3.39 31.38 -15.31
N VAL A 517 2.62 31.34 -14.22
CA VAL A 517 2.10 32.53 -13.54
C VAL A 517 3.22 33.11 -12.68
N THR A 518 3.77 34.24 -13.12
CA THR A 518 4.91 34.90 -12.47
C THR A 518 4.53 35.69 -11.22
N GLU A 519 3.27 36.11 -11.13
CA GLU A 519 2.68 36.81 -10.00
C GLU A 519 2.77 35.96 -8.71
N ARG A 520 2.80 36.63 -7.56
CA ARG A 520 3.00 35.99 -6.23
C ARG A 520 1.84 36.32 -5.30
N GLY A 521 1.63 35.49 -4.27
CA GLY A 521 0.54 35.70 -3.32
C GLY A 521 -0.83 35.80 -3.99
N GLU A 522 -1.69 36.66 -3.46
CA GLU A 522 -3.08 36.86 -3.93
C GLU A 522 -3.18 37.40 -5.36
N ASP A 523 -2.13 38.06 -5.88
CA ASP A 523 -2.13 38.59 -7.25
C ASP A 523 -2.28 37.48 -8.32
N ARG A 524 -1.98 36.22 -7.96
CA ARG A 524 -2.22 35.05 -8.81
C ARG A 524 -3.70 34.84 -9.15
N ILE A 525 -4.63 35.26 -8.28
CA ILE A 525 -6.08 35.13 -8.52
C ILE A 525 -6.49 35.88 -9.80
N ALA A 526 -5.96 37.08 -10.01
CA ALA A 526 -6.27 37.91 -11.18
C ALA A 526 -5.77 37.33 -12.52
N ARG A 527 -4.94 36.28 -12.47
CA ARG A 527 -4.37 35.60 -13.64
C ARG A 527 -5.15 34.35 -14.05
N VAL A 528 -6.11 33.92 -13.24
CA VAL A 528 -6.94 32.74 -13.50
C VAL A 528 -8.29 33.18 -14.06
N THR A 529 -8.60 32.73 -15.28
CA THR A 529 -9.92 32.96 -15.91
C THR A 529 -10.70 31.65 -15.92
N ILE A 530 -11.78 31.58 -15.13
CA ILE A 530 -12.66 30.40 -15.03
C ILE A 530 -13.28 30.07 -16.39
N GLY A 531 -13.35 28.77 -16.71
CA GLY A 531 -13.89 28.26 -17.98
C GLY A 531 -12.92 28.34 -19.16
N ARG A 532 -11.79 29.05 -19.01
CA ARG A 532 -10.74 29.13 -20.02
C ARG A 532 -9.46 28.43 -19.58
N HIS A 533 -8.94 28.78 -18.41
CA HIS A 533 -7.64 28.26 -17.94
C HIS A 533 -7.81 26.94 -17.21
N GLY A 534 -7.01 25.94 -17.57
CA GLY A 534 -6.64 24.84 -16.68
C GLY A 534 -5.48 25.27 -15.79
N LEU A 535 -5.36 24.65 -14.62
CA LEU A 535 -4.31 24.96 -13.65
C LEU A 535 -3.40 23.77 -13.43
N GLN A 536 -2.11 24.02 -13.29
CA GLN A 536 -1.14 23.05 -12.79
C GLN A 536 -0.29 23.68 -11.69
N VAL A 537 -0.14 23.00 -10.56
CA VAL A 537 0.77 23.39 -9.49
C VAL A 537 1.86 22.35 -9.30
N ILE A 538 3.07 22.80 -9.04
CA ILE A 538 4.25 21.97 -8.79
C ILE A 538 4.98 22.52 -7.57
N ARG A 539 5.21 21.67 -6.56
CA ARG A 539 6.03 21.97 -5.37
C ARG A 539 6.82 20.73 -4.95
N GLY A 540 8.13 20.71 -5.21
CA GLY A 540 8.95 19.51 -5.04
C GLY A 540 8.44 18.37 -5.94
N ASP A 541 8.22 17.19 -5.37
CA ASP A 541 7.64 16.03 -6.07
C ASP A 541 6.11 16.06 -6.20
N LYS A 542 5.42 17.00 -5.51
CA LYS A 542 3.97 17.11 -5.54
C LYS A 542 3.50 17.90 -6.76
N ARG A 543 2.57 17.32 -7.52
CA ARG A 543 1.96 17.93 -8.69
C ARG A 543 0.44 17.77 -8.67
N GLY A 544 -0.28 18.84 -9.00
CA GLY A 544 -1.74 18.84 -9.15
C GLY A 544 -2.12 19.53 -10.46
N LEU A 545 -3.21 19.09 -11.07
CA LEU A 545 -3.64 19.54 -12.39
C LEU A 545 -5.16 19.48 -12.47
N LEU A 546 -5.81 20.58 -12.80
CA LEU A 546 -7.26 20.63 -13.07
C LEU A 546 -7.53 21.21 -14.46
N LEU A 547 -8.44 20.57 -15.20
CA LEU A 547 -8.84 20.98 -16.54
C LEU A 547 -9.71 22.25 -16.50
N PRO A 548 -9.77 23.04 -17.59
CA PRO A 548 -10.55 24.28 -17.64
C PRO A 548 -12.03 24.13 -17.26
N GLY A 549 -12.65 23.00 -17.63
CA GLY A 549 -14.06 22.73 -17.37
C GLY A 549 -14.39 22.50 -15.89
N VAL A 550 -13.42 22.06 -15.07
CA VAL A 550 -13.69 21.61 -13.70
C VAL A 550 -14.28 22.71 -12.83
N ALA A 551 -13.71 23.92 -12.88
CA ALA A 551 -14.23 25.03 -12.08
C ALA A 551 -15.66 25.42 -12.49
N THR A 552 -16.00 25.29 -13.77
CA THR A 552 -17.34 25.57 -14.28
C THR A 552 -18.34 24.51 -13.84
N ASP A 553 -17.96 23.23 -13.91
CA ASP A 553 -18.78 22.09 -13.47
C ASP A 553 -19.14 22.16 -11.98
N HIS A 554 -18.29 22.82 -11.17
CA HIS A 554 -18.47 22.95 -9.72
C HIS A 554 -18.87 24.35 -9.23
N ASP A 555 -19.11 25.32 -10.13
CA ASP A 555 -19.43 26.72 -9.81
C ASP A 555 -18.37 27.38 -8.89
N TRP A 556 -17.09 27.10 -9.14
CA TRP A 556 -15.97 27.64 -8.37
C TRP A 556 -15.49 28.99 -8.91
N ASN A 557 -15.11 29.88 -8.00
CA ASN A 557 -14.34 31.08 -8.34
C ASN A 557 -12.84 30.77 -8.51
N ALA A 558 -12.06 31.75 -8.98
CA ALA A 558 -10.62 31.59 -9.24
C ALA A 558 -9.81 31.19 -8.01
N GLU A 559 -10.15 31.71 -6.84
CA GLU A 559 -9.47 31.39 -5.59
C GLU A 559 -9.75 29.95 -5.15
N THR A 560 -11.02 29.55 -5.14
CA THR A 560 -11.41 28.16 -4.86
C THR A 560 -10.77 27.20 -5.86
N PHE A 561 -10.63 27.59 -7.12
CA PHE A 561 -9.99 26.75 -8.14
C PHE A 561 -8.49 26.54 -7.87
N LEU A 562 -7.79 27.59 -7.40
CA LEU A 562 -6.40 27.52 -6.95
C LEU A 562 -6.24 26.65 -5.70
N ASP A 563 -7.18 26.74 -4.76
CA ASP A 563 -7.21 25.90 -3.57
C ASP A 563 -7.36 24.42 -3.95
N GLN A 564 -8.31 24.11 -4.83
CA GLN A 564 -8.62 22.73 -5.23
C GLN A 564 -7.49 22.09 -6.04
N VAL A 565 -6.76 22.84 -6.87
CA VAL A 565 -5.59 22.26 -7.57
C VAL A 565 -4.45 21.93 -6.60
N CYS A 566 -4.30 22.69 -5.50
CA CYS A 566 -3.35 22.38 -4.43
C CYS A 566 -3.79 21.14 -3.64
N ILE A 567 -5.07 21.05 -3.26
CA ILE A 567 -5.63 19.86 -2.61
C ILE A 567 -5.40 18.62 -3.47
N LYS A 568 -5.64 18.72 -4.79
CA LYS A 568 -5.37 17.64 -5.74
C LYS A 568 -3.90 17.25 -5.81
N ALA A 569 -2.98 18.19 -5.60
CA ALA A 569 -1.54 17.93 -5.50
C ALA A 569 -1.13 17.28 -4.16
N GLY A 570 -2.05 17.11 -3.21
CA GLY A 570 -1.74 16.76 -1.82
C GLY A 570 -1.02 17.87 -1.08
N LEU A 571 -1.21 19.14 -1.49
CA LEU A 571 -0.70 20.33 -0.83
C LEU A 571 -1.81 20.99 0.01
N PRO A 572 -1.46 21.79 1.03
CA PRO A 572 -2.42 22.67 1.70
C PRO A 572 -3.17 23.53 0.66
N PRO A 573 -4.48 23.82 0.84
CA PRO A 573 -5.27 24.56 -0.14
C PRO A 573 -4.60 25.88 -0.56
N THR A 574 -4.09 26.63 0.41
CA THR A 574 -3.47 27.95 0.21
C THR A 574 -2.04 27.91 -0.32
N ALA A 575 -1.48 26.73 -0.61
CA ALA A 575 -0.08 26.56 -1.00
C ALA A 575 0.29 27.30 -2.29
N TRP A 576 -0.68 27.64 -3.15
CA TRP A 576 -0.48 28.47 -4.34
C TRP A 576 -0.04 29.90 -4.00
N ARG A 577 -0.21 30.38 -2.76
CA ARG A 577 0.29 31.69 -2.32
C ARG A 577 1.80 31.70 -2.06
N ASP A 578 2.39 30.53 -1.83
CA ASP A 578 3.81 30.34 -1.52
C ASP A 578 4.68 30.43 -2.80
N ASP A 579 5.80 31.14 -2.69
CA ASP A 579 6.77 31.30 -3.79
C ASP A 579 7.46 29.98 -4.17
N ALA A 580 7.53 29.02 -3.26
CA ALA A 580 8.03 27.67 -3.54
C ALA A 580 7.07 26.84 -4.42
N THR A 581 5.81 27.26 -4.54
CA THR A 581 4.82 26.60 -5.41
C THR A 581 4.81 27.30 -6.76
N ARG A 582 5.21 26.57 -7.81
CA ARG A 582 5.09 27.03 -9.20
C ARG A 582 3.68 26.77 -9.69
N LEU A 583 3.07 27.78 -10.31
CA LEU A 583 1.71 27.74 -10.86
C LEU A 583 1.78 27.96 -12.37
N PHE A 584 1.08 27.13 -13.13
CA PHE A 584 0.95 27.25 -14.57
C PHE A 584 -0.53 27.31 -14.93
N THR A 585 -0.86 28.16 -15.90
CA THR A 585 -2.13 28.16 -16.61
C THR A 585 -1.95 27.55 -17.99
N PHE A 586 -2.95 26.84 -18.50
CA PHE A 586 -2.95 26.36 -19.88
C PHE A 586 -4.35 26.50 -20.47
N ASP A 587 -4.44 26.66 -21.80
CA ASP A 587 -5.71 26.66 -22.51
C ASP A 587 -6.08 25.22 -22.92
N GLY A 588 -7.36 24.95 -23.10
CA GLY A 588 -7.82 23.65 -23.59
C GLY A 588 -9.12 23.73 -24.38
N ASP A 589 -9.16 23.05 -25.52
CA ASP A 589 -10.39 22.89 -26.32
C ASP A 589 -11.08 21.60 -25.90
N CYS A 590 -12.38 21.67 -25.63
CA CYS A 590 -13.20 20.51 -25.25
C CYS A 590 -14.12 20.12 -26.40
N LEU A 591 -13.89 18.93 -26.95
CA LEU A 591 -14.74 18.34 -27.99
C LEU A 591 -15.67 17.32 -27.33
N VAL A 592 -16.97 17.44 -27.56
CA VAL A 592 -17.99 16.60 -26.93
C VAL A 592 -18.54 15.59 -27.94
N GLY A 593 -18.70 14.34 -27.51
CA GLY A 593 -19.29 13.27 -28.31
C GLY A 593 -19.83 12.13 -27.46
N ARG A 594 -20.13 11.00 -28.11
CA ARG A 594 -20.53 9.75 -27.43
C ARG A 594 -19.55 8.65 -27.80
N VAL A 595 -19.33 7.73 -26.86
CA VAL A 595 -18.46 6.57 -27.12
C VAL A 595 -19.10 5.62 -28.11
N SER A 596 -20.39 5.31 -27.95
CA SER A 596 -21.18 4.53 -28.90
C SER A 596 -22.61 5.05 -28.99
N THR A 597 -23.24 4.90 -30.15
CA THR A 597 -24.67 5.19 -30.37
C THR A 597 -25.54 3.93 -30.41
N THR A 598 -24.92 2.75 -30.37
CA THR A 598 -25.62 1.46 -30.38
C THR A 598 -25.12 0.56 -29.25
N PRO A 599 -25.98 -0.25 -28.62
CA PRO A 599 -25.55 -1.22 -27.63
C PRO A 599 -24.46 -2.13 -28.20
N VAL A 600 -23.36 -2.26 -27.47
CA VAL A 600 -22.24 -3.14 -27.82
C VAL A 600 -22.25 -4.31 -26.85
N SER A 601 -22.57 -5.51 -27.33
CA SER A 601 -22.52 -6.72 -26.52
C SER A 601 -21.22 -7.47 -26.79
N ALA A 602 -20.36 -7.59 -25.79
CA ALA A 602 -19.18 -8.46 -25.85
C ALA A 602 -19.61 -9.91 -25.54
N THR A 603 -19.24 -10.85 -26.42
CA THR A 603 -19.70 -12.25 -26.37
C THR A 603 -18.66 -13.24 -25.82
N THR A 604 -17.46 -12.80 -25.47
CA THR A 604 -16.40 -13.68 -24.96
C THR A 604 -16.40 -13.74 -23.45
N HIS A 605 -16.85 -14.86 -22.91
CA HIS A 605 -16.91 -15.13 -21.48
C HIS A 605 -15.95 -16.24 -21.09
N SER A 606 -15.14 -16.01 -20.07
CA SER A 606 -14.15 -16.98 -19.60
C SER A 606 -14.75 -18.17 -18.84
N PHE A 607 -15.99 -18.04 -18.33
CA PHE A 607 -16.65 -19.03 -17.48
C PHE A 607 -18.11 -19.28 -17.89
N ASP A 608 -18.52 -20.55 -17.79
CA ASP A 608 -19.89 -21.00 -18.00
C ASP A 608 -20.41 -21.78 -16.78
N ASN A 609 -21.69 -22.16 -16.79
CA ASN A 609 -22.31 -22.88 -15.68
C ASN A 609 -21.63 -24.23 -15.37
N SER A 610 -21.03 -24.91 -16.36
CA SER A 610 -20.36 -26.20 -16.18
C SER A 610 -19.02 -26.02 -15.45
N HIS A 611 -18.26 -24.99 -15.82
CA HIS A 611 -17.02 -24.61 -15.14
C HIS A 611 -17.30 -24.26 -13.67
N VAL A 612 -18.30 -23.42 -13.41
CA VAL A 612 -18.64 -22.99 -12.03
C VAL A 612 -19.14 -24.17 -11.18
N ALA A 613 -19.93 -25.08 -11.75
CA ALA A 613 -20.35 -26.30 -11.05
C ALA A 613 -19.15 -27.17 -10.65
N THR A 614 -18.18 -27.33 -11.56
CA THR A 614 -16.95 -28.10 -11.28
C THR A 614 -16.14 -27.47 -10.14
N TYR A 615 -16.02 -26.14 -10.13
CA TYR A 615 -15.38 -25.41 -9.03
C TYR A 615 -16.13 -25.54 -7.70
N ALA A 616 -17.46 -25.49 -7.72
CA ALA A 616 -18.28 -25.67 -6.52
C ALA A 616 -18.09 -27.06 -5.90
N ASP A 617 -18.07 -28.11 -6.72
CA ASP A 617 -17.80 -29.49 -6.29
C ASP A 617 -16.38 -29.63 -5.70
N PHE A 618 -15.38 -29.02 -6.35
CA PHE A 618 -14.01 -28.99 -5.85
C PHE A 618 -13.89 -28.27 -4.51
N CYS A 619 -14.53 -27.11 -4.36
CA CYS A 619 -14.58 -26.38 -3.08
C CYS A 619 -15.25 -27.23 -1.99
N ASN A 620 -16.37 -27.89 -2.30
CA ASN A 620 -17.07 -28.75 -1.36
C ASN A 620 -16.19 -29.92 -0.89
N ALA A 621 -15.43 -30.54 -1.81
CA ALA A 621 -14.50 -31.63 -1.49
C ALA A 621 -13.38 -31.14 -0.56
N ASN A 622 -12.79 -29.99 -0.84
CA ASN A 622 -11.74 -29.41 -0.01
C ASN A 622 -12.26 -29.00 1.39
N ILE A 623 -13.44 -28.39 1.48
CA ILE A 623 -14.07 -28.05 2.78
C ILE A 623 -14.26 -29.32 3.61
N LYS A 624 -14.79 -30.39 3.01
CA LYS A 624 -14.96 -31.71 3.68
C LYS A 624 -13.63 -32.32 4.11
N ALA A 625 -12.58 -32.19 3.31
CA ALA A 625 -11.24 -32.64 3.68
C ALA A 625 -10.73 -31.89 4.93
N LEU A 626 -10.81 -30.56 4.94
CA LEU A 626 -10.37 -29.73 6.08
C LEU A 626 -11.17 -30.01 7.36
N LEU A 627 -12.49 -30.22 7.24
CA LEU A 627 -13.35 -30.54 8.37
C LEU A 627 -13.03 -31.91 9.00
N THR A 628 -12.42 -32.82 8.23
CA THR A 628 -12.03 -34.16 8.70
C THR A 628 -10.53 -34.27 9.00
N GLY A 629 -9.78 -33.17 8.95
CA GLY A 629 -8.32 -33.15 9.19
C GLY A 629 -7.47 -33.62 8.01
N GLY A 630 -8.05 -33.73 6.82
CA GLY A 630 -7.37 -34.03 5.57
C GLY A 630 -6.70 -32.81 4.92
N VAL A 631 -5.98 -33.05 3.82
CA VAL A 631 -5.27 -32.01 3.06
C VAL A 631 -6.15 -31.51 1.92
N ALA A 632 -6.38 -30.20 1.87
CA ALA A 632 -7.07 -29.56 0.74
C ALA A 632 -6.11 -29.30 -0.44
N SER A 633 -6.61 -29.43 -1.66
CA SER A 633 -5.87 -29.09 -2.87
C SER A 633 -6.02 -27.60 -3.19
N PRO A 634 -4.93 -26.84 -3.40
CA PRO A 634 -5.00 -25.43 -3.78
C PRO A 634 -5.26 -25.21 -5.28
N TYR A 635 -5.36 -26.29 -6.07
CA TYR A 635 -5.45 -26.19 -7.52
C TYR A 635 -6.30 -27.32 -8.12
N LEU A 636 -7.10 -26.96 -9.12
CA LEU A 636 -7.91 -27.84 -9.94
C LEU A 636 -7.42 -27.73 -11.41
N PRO A 637 -6.75 -28.76 -11.94
CA PRO A 637 -6.29 -28.75 -13.33
C PRO A 637 -7.44 -28.96 -14.32
N GLY A 638 -7.31 -28.42 -15.53
CA GLY A 638 -8.22 -28.69 -16.66
C GLY A 638 -9.50 -27.84 -16.71
N VAL A 639 -9.57 -26.78 -15.89
CA VAL A 639 -10.63 -25.77 -15.92
C VAL A 639 -10.03 -24.38 -16.17
N PRO A 640 -10.75 -23.44 -16.81
CA PRO A 640 -10.27 -22.08 -17.01
C PRO A 640 -9.91 -21.42 -15.67
N ASP A 641 -8.79 -20.73 -15.61
CA ASP A 641 -8.33 -19.92 -14.47
C ASP A 641 -7.99 -18.51 -14.98
N GLY A 642 -8.00 -17.53 -14.09
CA GLY A 642 -7.79 -16.13 -14.44
C GLY A 642 -8.26 -15.18 -13.35
N ASP A 643 -8.27 -13.90 -13.70
CA ASP A 643 -8.69 -12.85 -12.78
C ASP A 643 -10.21 -12.63 -12.84
N VAL A 644 -10.82 -12.54 -11.65
CA VAL A 644 -12.25 -12.28 -11.46
C VAL A 644 -12.44 -11.12 -10.50
N GLN A 645 -13.60 -10.48 -10.47
CA GLN A 645 -13.88 -9.35 -9.58
C GLN A 645 -14.62 -9.75 -8.31
N GLY A 646 -15.27 -10.92 -8.29
CA GLY A 646 -15.95 -11.40 -7.09
C GLY A 646 -16.07 -12.91 -7.01
N LEU A 647 -16.02 -13.42 -5.79
CA LEU A 647 -16.24 -14.83 -5.48
C LEU A 647 -17.05 -14.95 -4.21
N LEU A 648 -18.17 -15.65 -4.28
CA LEU A 648 -18.98 -15.98 -3.11
C LEU A 648 -19.16 -17.50 -3.03
N LEU A 649 -18.74 -18.08 -1.92
CA LEU A 649 -19.00 -19.46 -1.56
C LEU A 649 -20.12 -19.51 -0.51
N GLN A 650 -21.06 -20.41 -0.71
CA GLN A 650 -22.20 -20.58 0.16
C GLN A 650 -22.34 -22.06 0.54
N SER A 651 -22.07 -22.40 1.80
CA SER A 651 -22.20 -23.78 2.29
C SER A 651 -23.53 -24.03 3.01
N ASN A 652 -24.17 -25.15 2.70
CA ASN A 652 -25.48 -25.54 3.23
C ASN A 652 -25.48 -27.00 3.71
N TRP A 653 -26.33 -27.33 4.69
CA TRP A 653 -26.49 -28.70 5.21
C TRP A 653 -27.88 -28.91 5.81
N LEU A 654 -28.24 -30.16 6.07
CA LEU A 654 -29.54 -30.53 6.63
C LEU A 654 -29.78 -29.88 8.01
N GLY A 655 -30.88 -29.13 8.13
CA GLY A 655 -31.27 -28.45 9.37
C GLY A 655 -30.75 -27.02 9.50
N ASN A 656 -30.00 -26.51 8.53
CA ASN A 656 -29.60 -25.11 8.50
C ASN A 656 -30.73 -24.21 7.97
N ALA A 657 -31.01 -23.10 8.65
CA ALA A 657 -32.01 -22.12 8.24
C ALA A 657 -31.46 -21.07 7.27
N ARG A 658 -30.15 -20.76 7.33
CA ARG A 658 -29.49 -19.80 6.44
C ARG A 658 -28.09 -20.27 6.10
N PRO A 659 -27.72 -20.32 4.82
CA PRO A 659 -26.43 -20.85 4.42
C PRO A 659 -25.28 -19.97 4.91
N VAL A 660 -24.12 -20.59 5.18
CA VAL A 660 -22.91 -19.88 5.60
C VAL A 660 -22.24 -19.35 4.35
N THR A 661 -22.25 -18.03 4.19
CA THR A 661 -21.66 -17.34 3.04
C THR A 661 -20.34 -16.70 3.43
N GLN A 662 -19.34 -16.87 2.57
CA GLN A 662 -18.07 -16.15 2.62
C GLN A 662 -17.73 -15.70 1.21
N GLY A 663 -17.20 -14.50 1.06
CA GLY A 663 -16.83 -14.01 -0.26
C GLY A 663 -15.84 -12.86 -0.22
N ARG A 664 -15.27 -12.60 -1.39
CA ARG A 664 -14.40 -11.46 -1.67
C ARG A 664 -14.90 -10.76 -2.91
N LEU A 665 -14.75 -9.45 -2.92
CA LEU A 665 -15.09 -8.59 -4.07
C LEU A 665 -14.02 -7.50 -4.18
N THR A 666 -13.67 -7.18 -5.41
CA THR A 666 -12.80 -6.09 -5.80
C THR A 666 -13.39 -5.44 -7.05
N LEU A 667 -13.57 -4.12 -7.03
CA LEU A 667 -14.22 -3.39 -8.13
C LEU A 667 -13.19 -2.97 -9.19
N ASN A 668 -11.96 -2.62 -8.79
CA ASN A 668 -10.98 -2.01 -9.71
C ASN A 668 -9.96 -3.02 -10.26
N THR A 669 -9.47 -3.94 -9.43
CA THR A 669 -8.39 -4.86 -9.81
C THR A 669 -8.84 -6.29 -9.63
N GLY A 670 -8.80 -7.11 -10.69
CA GLY A 670 -9.16 -8.53 -10.59
C GLY A 670 -8.30 -9.31 -9.58
N MET A 671 -8.82 -10.43 -9.11
CA MET A 671 -8.16 -11.36 -8.20
C MET A 671 -8.08 -12.75 -8.80
N PRO A 672 -7.00 -13.51 -8.53
CA PRO A 672 -6.81 -14.83 -9.11
C PRO A 672 -7.85 -15.81 -8.56
N LEU A 673 -8.63 -16.42 -9.45
CA LEU A 673 -9.78 -17.25 -9.12
C LEU A 673 -9.42 -18.40 -8.17
N GLN A 674 -8.54 -19.32 -8.58
CA GLN A 674 -8.28 -20.54 -7.80
C GLN A 674 -7.57 -20.29 -6.48
N ALA A 675 -6.62 -19.35 -6.44
CA ALA A 675 -5.93 -18.97 -5.21
C ALA A 675 -6.92 -18.38 -4.19
N THR A 676 -7.78 -17.47 -4.66
CA THR A 676 -8.80 -16.85 -3.80
C THR A 676 -9.85 -17.87 -3.33
N LEU A 677 -10.29 -18.78 -4.21
CA LEU A 677 -11.20 -19.87 -3.83
C LEU A 677 -10.59 -20.76 -2.72
N PHE A 678 -9.29 -21.07 -2.79
CA PHE A 678 -8.63 -21.86 -1.77
C PHE A 678 -8.64 -21.16 -0.40
N GLU A 679 -8.37 -19.85 -0.35
CA GLU A 679 -8.46 -19.07 0.88
C GLU A 679 -9.90 -19.06 1.44
N LEU A 680 -10.90 -18.80 0.58
CA LEU A 680 -12.32 -18.83 0.97
C LEU A 680 -12.76 -20.20 1.52
N VAL A 681 -12.26 -21.28 0.94
CA VAL A 681 -12.48 -22.65 1.41
C VAL A 681 -11.92 -22.84 2.82
N GLN A 682 -10.71 -22.34 3.11
CA GLN A 682 -10.12 -22.42 4.44
C GLN A 682 -10.90 -21.61 5.47
N GLU A 683 -11.30 -20.38 5.10
CA GLU A 683 -12.12 -19.50 5.94
C GLU A 683 -13.48 -20.14 6.29
N ILE A 684 -14.19 -20.68 5.28
CA ILE A 684 -15.45 -21.39 5.50
C ILE A 684 -15.24 -22.63 6.36
N ALA A 685 -14.23 -23.45 6.08
CA ALA A 685 -13.97 -24.66 6.86
C ALA A 685 -13.72 -24.34 8.34
N SER A 686 -12.90 -23.33 8.65
CA SER A 686 -12.66 -22.86 10.02
C SER A 686 -13.93 -22.37 10.72
N ARG A 687 -14.82 -21.70 9.99
CA ARG A 687 -16.12 -21.26 10.52
C ARG A 687 -17.06 -22.45 10.78
N LEU A 688 -17.12 -23.41 9.86
CA LEU A 688 -17.95 -24.60 9.96
C LEU A 688 -17.46 -25.56 11.07
N GLN A 689 -16.15 -25.69 11.30
CA GLN A 689 -15.60 -26.51 12.39
C GLN A 689 -16.20 -26.17 13.76
N ARG A 690 -16.59 -24.90 13.96
CA ARG A 690 -17.22 -24.42 15.20
C ARG A 690 -18.75 -24.61 15.24
N GLN A 691 -19.38 -24.96 14.13
CA GLN A 691 -20.85 -24.93 13.96
C GLN A 691 -21.48 -26.29 13.65
N ILE A 692 -20.76 -27.23 13.05
CA ILE A 692 -21.34 -28.50 12.59
C ILE A 692 -20.59 -29.73 13.11
N GLY A 693 -21.34 -30.76 13.50
CA GLY A 693 -20.81 -32.06 13.93
C GLY A 693 -20.70 -33.07 12.78
N PRO A 694 -20.10 -34.27 13.02
CA PRO A 694 -19.81 -35.26 11.97
C PRO A 694 -21.00 -35.71 11.12
N ARG A 695 -22.21 -35.80 11.70
CA ARG A 695 -23.43 -36.19 10.95
C ARG A 695 -23.86 -35.13 9.93
N GLN A 696 -23.65 -33.86 10.24
CA GLN A 696 -24.03 -32.74 9.37
C GLN A 696 -23.05 -32.58 8.20
N GLN A 697 -21.80 -33.01 8.36
CA GLN A 697 -20.77 -32.97 7.32
C GLN A 697 -21.11 -33.85 6.10
N ILE A 698 -21.83 -34.96 6.31
CA ILE A 698 -22.23 -35.89 5.23
C ILE A 698 -23.13 -35.20 4.20
N GLY A 699 -24.06 -34.36 4.67
CA GLY A 699 -25.02 -33.63 3.83
C GLY A 699 -24.57 -32.24 3.42
N LEU A 700 -23.29 -31.89 3.60
CA LEU A 700 -22.76 -30.58 3.23
C LEU A 700 -22.69 -30.42 1.71
N THR A 701 -23.28 -29.34 1.21
CA THR A 701 -23.18 -28.86 -0.17
C THR A 701 -22.58 -27.46 -0.18
N THR A 702 -21.92 -27.09 -1.27
CA THR A 702 -21.34 -25.76 -1.44
C THR A 702 -21.73 -25.23 -2.80
N ASP A 703 -22.28 -24.02 -2.81
CA ASP A 703 -22.59 -23.25 -4.00
C ASP A 703 -21.52 -22.18 -4.23
N LEU A 704 -21.29 -21.83 -5.49
CA LEU A 704 -20.32 -20.82 -5.91
C LEU A 704 -20.98 -19.80 -6.84
N LEU A 705 -20.65 -18.52 -6.66
CA LEU A 705 -20.89 -17.44 -7.60
C LEU A 705 -19.56 -16.80 -7.98
N ILE A 706 -19.27 -16.74 -9.28
CA ILE A 706 -18.16 -15.99 -9.86
C ILE A 706 -18.73 -14.69 -10.43
N LEU A 707 -18.07 -13.57 -10.14
CA LEU A 707 -18.44 -12.24 -10.63
C LEU A 707 -17.30 -11.63 -11.46
N ASP A 708 -17.66 -11.03 -12.60
CA ASP A 708 -16.78 -10.29 -13.49
C ASP A 708 -17.49 -9.07 -14.10
N ASP A 709 -16.77 -8.30 -14.92
CA ASP A 709 -17.32 -7.18 -15.71
C ASP A 709 -18.12 -6.15 -14.90
N ALA A 710 -17.47 -5.44 -13.97
CA ALA A 710 -18.12 -4.41 -13.16
C ALA A 710 -18.50 -3.16 -13.99
N ALA A 711 -19.74 -2.71 -13.85
CA ALA A 711 -20.27 -1.49 -14.45
C ALA A 711 -20.81 -0.55 -13.36
N MET A 712 -20.54 0.75 -13.47
CA MET A 712 -21.00 1.76 -12.50
C MET A 712 -22.33 2.38 -12.93
N HIS A 713 -23.32 2.38 -12.05
CA HIS A 713 -24.69 2.84 -12.30
C HIS A 713 -25.01 4.19 -11.63
N GLY A 714 -24.00 4.91 -11.16
CA GLY A 714 -24.13 6.23 -10.53
C GLY A 714 -24.24 6.17 -9.01
N THR A 715 -24.54 7.33 -8.41
CA THR A 715 -24.67 7.52 -6.96
C THR A 715 -26.06 7.17 -6.44
N THR A 716 -26.20 6.93 -5.13
CA THR A 716 -27.46 6.48 -4.51
C THR A 716 -28.65 7.44 -4.66
N ASP A 717 -28.40 8.72 -4.93
CA ASP A 717 -29.39 9.75 -5.24
C ASP A 717 -29.78 9.83 -6.72
N ALA A 718 -29.02 9.19 -7.62
CA ALA A 718 -29.20 9.27 -9.07
C ALA A 718 -28.82 7.95 -9.79
N ILE A 719 -29.30 6.81 -9.28
CA ILE A 719 -29.00 5.49 -9.85
C ILE A 719 -29.69 5.32 -11.23
N GLN A 720 -28.94 4.82 -12.22
CA GLN A 720 -29.44 4.47 -13.56
C GLN A 720 -29.06 3.03 -13.90
N LEU A 721 -30.06 2.14 -14.02
CA LEU A 721 -29.86 0.69 -14.11
C LEU A 721 -29.85 0.13 -15.54
N ASP A 722 -29.80 0.99 -16.57
CA ASP A 722 -29.63 0.53 -17.95
C ASP A 722 -28.35 -0.34 -18.07
N GLY A 723 -28.45 -1.50 -18.71
CA GLY A 723 -27.35 -2.49 -18.80
C GLY A 723 -27.19 -3.41 -17.58
N ALA A 724 -27.94 -3.22 -16.48
CA ALA A 724 -28.00 -4.15 -15.35
C ALA A 724 -29.01 -5.28 -15.60
N GLU A 725 -28.71 -6.22 -16.50
CA GLU A 725 -29.69 -7.23 -16.93
C GLU A 725 -30.18 -8.18 -15.81
N ARG A 726 -31.50 -8.43 -15.79
CA ARG A 726 -32.15 -9.28 -14.79
C ARG A 726 -31.57 -10.69 -14.81
N GLY A 727 -31.14 -11.15 -13.65
CA GLY A 727 -30.65 -12.51 -13.42
C GLY A 727 -29.28 -12.83 -14.00
N GLU A 728 -28.71 -11.91 -14.79
CA GLU A 728 -27.32 -12.01 -15.27
C GLU A 728 -26.36 -11.24 -14.39
N ARG A 729 -26.80 -10.13 -13.79
CA ARG A 729 -25.93 -9.21 -13.05
C ARG A 729 -26.29 -9.08 -11.58
N ALA A 730 -25.28 -9.13 -10.73
CA ALA A 730 -25.37 -8.85 -9.31
C ALA A 730 -25.37 -7.34 -9.10
N ILE A 731 -26.16 -6.84 -8.16
CA ILE A 731 -26.13 -5.45 -7.75
C ILE A 731 -25.25 -5.30 -6.52
N VAL A 732 -24.40 -4.29 -6.52
CA VAL A 732 -23.54 -3.91 -5.41
C VAL A 732 -23.78 -2.45 -5.07
N VAL A 733 -23.99 -2.14 -3.80
CA VAL A 733 -24.00 -0.77 -3.30
C VAL A 733 -22.94 -0.64 -2.22
N THR A 734 -22.09 0.38 -2.35
CA THR A 734 -21.00 0.66 -1.41
C THR A 734 -21.03 2.12 -0.97
N SER A 735 -20.71 2.34 0.30
CA SER A 735 -20.27 3.63 0.83
C SER A 735 -18.95 3.44 1.59
N ALA A 736 -18.44 4.48 2.26
CA ALA A 736 -17.12 4.50 2.89
C ALA A 736 -16.79 3.24 3.72
N ASP A 737 -17.71 2.78 4.56
CA ASP A 737 -17.52 1.63 5.46
C ASP A 737 -18.60 0.55 5.31
N ARG A 738 -19.56 0.74 4.40
CA ARG A 738 -20.72 -0.15 4.20
C ARG A 738 -20.73 -0.73 2.81
N PHE A 739 -21.16 -1.99 2.74
CA PHE A 739 -21.19 -2.77 1.52
C PHE A 739 -22.38 -3.73 1.54
N SER A 740 -23.13 -3.79 0.45
CA SER A 740 -24.11 -4.85 0.21
C SER A 740 -24.08 -5.29 -1.25
N LEU A 741 -24.22 -6.60 -1.43
CA LEU A 741 -24.28 -7.28 -2.72
C LEU A 741 -25.44 -8.25 -2.71
N HIS A 742 -26.27 -8.18 -3.74
CA HIS A 742 -27.35 -9.12 -4.00
C HIS A 742 -27.31 -9.61 -5.44
N TRP A 743 -27.43 -10.91 -5.62
CA TRP A 743 -27.65 -11.55 -6.91
C TRP A 743 -28.80 -12.54 -6.79
N ASP A 744 -29.79 -12.42 -7.65
CA ASP A 744 -31.01 -13.21 -7.61
C ASP A 744 -31.57 -13.30 -9.03
N ARG A 745 -31.66 -14.53 -9.55
CA ARG A 745 -32.06 -14.78 -10.94
C ARG A 745 -33.48 -14.31 -11.26
N ASP A 746 -34.35 -14.24 -10.25
CA ASP A 746 -35.77 -14.01 -10.41
C ASP A 746 -36.19 -12.59 -9.98
N THR A 747 -35.28 -11.76 -9.48
CA THR A 747 -35.59 -10.42 -8.95
C THR A 747 -35.12 -9.33 -9.91
N THR A 748 -35.87 -8.22 -10.02
CA THR A 748 -35.46 -7.11 -10.91
C THR A 748 -34.31 -6.29 -10.31
N PRO A 749 -33.48 -5.63 -11.13
CA PRO A 749 -32.39 -4.76 -10.66
C PRO A 749 -32.85 -3.71 -9.63
N ASP A 750 -33.99 -3.04 -9.85
CA ASP A 750 -34.54 -2.05 -8.91
C ASP A 750 -34.85 -2.66 -7.53
N GLN A 751 -35.39 -3.88 -7.52
CA GLN A 751 -35.67 -4.60 -6.28
C GLN A 751 -34.37 -5.01 -5.57
N LEU A 752 -33.32 -5.37 -6.31
CA LEU A 752 -32.01 -5.69 -5.75
C LEU A 752 -31.32 -4.45 -5.18
N VAL A 753 -31.41 -3.29 -5.84
CA VAL A 753 -30.97 -2.00 -5.30
C VAL A 753 -31.71 -1.71 -3.99
N GLY A 754 -33.03 -1.86 -3.95
CA GLY A 754 -33.82 -1.68 -2.72
C GLY A 754 -33.36 -2.58 -1.57
N ARG A 755 -33.01 -3.85 -1.84
CA ARG A 755 -32.42 -4.76 -0.84
C ARG A 755 -31.04 -4.30 -0.38
N CYS A 756 -30.18 -3.86 -1.32
CA CYS A 756 -28.85 -3.36 -0.98
C CYS A 756 -28.94 -2.13 -0.07
N LEU A 757 -29.80 -1.16 -0.41
CA LEU A 757 -30.03 0.05 0.37
C LEU A 757 -30.56 -0.25 1.77
N ALA A 758 -31.51 -1.19 1.88
CA ALA A 758 -32.04 -1.62 3.17
C ALA A 758 -31.00 -2.36 4.04
N ASP A 759 -30.04 -3.07 3.44
CA ASP A 759 -28.96 -3.74 4.16
C ASP A 759 -27.91 -2.77 4.72
N ILE A 760 -27.59 -1.72 3.97
CA ILE A 760 -26.55 -0.76 4.36
C ILE A 760 -27.09 0.34 5.27
N ASP A 761 -28.38 0.67 5.20
CA ASP A 761 -29.02 1.72 6.02
C ASP A 761 -28.20 3.03 5.99
N LEU A 762 -28.14 3.67 4.82
CA LEU A 762 -27.38 4.89 4.62
C LEU A 762 -28.04 6.07 5.35
N PRO A 763 -27.29 6.80 6.21
CA PRO A 763 -27.76 8.09 6.71
C PRO A 763 -28.11 9.04 5.56
N ASP A 764 -29.13 9.90 5.75
CA ASP A 764 -29.67 10.81 4.72
C ASP A 764 -28.61 11.71 4.04
N ALA A 765 -27.49 12.00 4.72
CA ALA A 765 -26.39 12.81 4.20
C ALA A 765 -25.30 12.01 3.46
N SER A 766 -25.33 10.68 3.48
CA SER A 766 -24.27 9.83 2.93
C SER A 766 -24.57 9.39 1.49
N ARG A 767 -23.58 9.55 0.60
CA ARG A 767 -23.68 9.11 -0.80
C ARG A 767 -22.96 7.78 -0.98
N GLY A 768 -23.68 6.76 -1.44
CA GLY A 768 -23.10 5.52 -1.92
C GLY A 768 -22.95 5.54 -3.45
N VAL A 769 -22.28 4.52 -3.99
CA VAL A 769 -22.21 4.25 -5.43
C VAL A 769 -22.80 2.87 -5.71
N ALA A 770 -23.63 2.79 -6.74
CA ALA A 770 -24.20 1.55 -7.24
C ALA A 770 -23.37 0.99 -8.39
N TYR A 771 -23.07 -0.30 -8.33
CA TYR A 771 -22.40 -1.06 -9.37
C TYR A 771 -23.22 -2.30 -9.72
N SER A 772 -22.98 -2.87 -10.89
CA SER A 772 -23.40 -4.21 -11.22
C SER A 772 -22.22 -5.03 -11.73
N LEU A 773 -22.22 -6.34 -11.47
CA LEU A 773 -21.22 -7.26 -11.98
C LEU A 773 -21.94 -8.44 -12.63
N ARG A 774 -21.47 -8.92 -13.77
CA ARG A 774 -21.98 -10.15 -14.35
C ARG A 774 -21.69 -11.32 -13.40
N GLY A 775 -22.66 -12.21 -13.22
CA GLY A 775 -22.59 -13.31 -12.29
C GLY A 775 -22.95 -14.66 -12.91
N VAL A 776 -22.08 -15.65 -12.69
CA VAL A 776 -22.33 -17.06 -13.03
C VAL A 776 -22.23 -17.88 -11.75
N GLY A 777 -23.34 -18.49 -11.34
CA GLY A 777 -23.41 -19.19 -10.06
C GLY A 777 -24.24 -20.46 -10.07
N THR A 778 -23.97 -21.38 -9.13
CA THR A 778 -24.68 -22.68 -9.02
C THR A 778 -26.03 -22.58 -8.33
N ALA A 779 -26.24 -21.60 -7.45
CA ALA A 779 -27.52 -21.33 -6.80
C ALA A 779 -28.36 -20.30 -7.58
N GLY A 780 -29.62 -20.12 -7.17
CA GLY A 780 -30.51 -19.08 -7.71
C GLY A 780 -30.35 -17.71 -7.03
N THR A 781 -29.77 -17.68 -5.82
CA THR A 781 -29.60 -16.46 -5.03
C THR A 781 -28.28 -16.48 -4.24
N PHE A 782 -27.64 -15.32 -4.15
CA PHE A 782 -26.49 -15.03 -3.30
C PHE A 782 -26.66 -13.64 -2.70
N SER A 783 -26.22 -13.47 -1.45
CA SER A 783 -26.15 -12.15 -0.82
C SER A 783 -24.94 -12.07 0.08
N MET A 784 -24.31 -10.90 0.11
CA MET A 784 -23.21 -10.60 1.01
C MET A 784 -23.33 -9.16 1.45
N ARG A 785 -23.29 -8.94 2.76
CA ARG A 785 -23.24 -7.59 3.32
C ARG A 785 -22.10 -7.47 4.31
N ARG A 786 -21.48 -6.31 4.33
CA ARG A 786 -20.49 -5.91 5.31
C ARG A 786 -20.87 -4.53 5.77
N VAL A 787 -21.57 -4.49 6.89
CA VAL A 787 -21.85 -3.28 7.65
C VAL A 787 -21.09 -3.40 8.97
N PRO A 788 -20.57 -2.31 9.53
CA PRO A 788 -20.05 -2.32 10.89
C PRO A 788 -21.10 -2.89 11.84
N GLN A 789 -20.70 -3.79 12.73
CA GLN A 789 -21.57 -4.37 13.75
C GLN A 789 -20.94 -4.18 15.10
N ALA A 790 -21.75 -3.74 16.08
CA ALA A 790 -21.31 -3.61 17.44
C ALA A 790 -20.95 -4.99 18.03
N VAL A 791 -19.79 -5.07 18.66
CA VAL A 791 -19.36 -6.26 19.41
C VAL A 791 -19.49 -5.97 20.89
N ILE A 792 -20.58 -6.47 21.50
CA ILE A 792 -20.78 -6.34 22.95
C ILE A 792 -19.90 -7.38 23.65
N ARG A 793 -18.73 -6.96 24.12
CA ARG A 793 -17.84 -7.76 24.97
C ARG A 793 -17.52 -6.99 26.25
N SER A 794 -18.01 -7.48 27.38
CA SER A 794 -17.64 -6.99 28.70
C SER A 794 -16.29 -7.59 29.17
N GLY A 795 -15.67 -6.94 30.14
CA GLY A 795 -14.34 -7.26 30.66
C GLY A 795 -13.31 -6.16 30.37
N GLY A 796 -12.08 -6.39 30.82
CA GLY A 796 -11.00 -5.41 30.69
C GLY A 796 -10.60 -5.21 29.24
N ARG A 797 -10.42 -3.95 28.86
CA ARG A 797 -9.82 -3.57 27.57
C ARG A 797 -8.30 -3.64 27.68
N PRO A 798 -7.61 -4.52 26.93
CA PRO A 798 -6.15 -4.53 26.87
C PRO A 798 -5.58 -3.21 26.33
N PRO A 799 -4.30 -2.89 26.60
CA PRO A 799 -3.63 -1.78 25.94
C PRO A 799 -3.62 -2.00 24.41
N GLY A 800 -4.11 -1.02 23.66
CA GLY A 800 -4.19 -1.05 22.20
C GLY A 800 -3.01 -0.34 21.54
N VAL A 801 -2.38 0.61 22.25
CA VAL A 801 -1.32 1.47 21.69
C VAL A 801 -0.07 1.66 22.54
N ALA A 802 0.08 0.88 23.62
CA ALA A 802 1.33 0.79 24.37
C ALA A 802 2.49 0.36 23.44
N GLY A 803 3.68 0.94 23.67
CA GLY A 803 4.86 0.80 22.81
C GLY A 803 4.86 1.72 21.58
N ARG A 804 3.74 2.41 21.29
CA ARG A 804 3.64 3.33 20.14
C ARG A 804 3.35 4.77 20.54
N PHE A 805 2.33 5.00 21.37
CA PHE A 805 1.95 6.35 21.82
C PHE A 805 2.52 6.68 23.20
N TYR A 806 2.84 5.65 23.97
CA TYR A 806 3.52 5.73 25.26
C TYR A 806 4.23 4.38 25.53
N PRO A 807 5.23 4.31 26.42
CA PRO A 807 6.00 3.11 26.71
C PRO A 807 5.16 1.90 27.12
N GLU A 808 5.54 0.71 26.68
CA GLU A 808 4.95 -0.55 27.16
C GLU A 808 5.52 -0.98 28.51
N ASP A 809 6.73 -0.52 28.85
CA ASP A 809 7.34 -0.75 30.15
C ASP A 809 6.67 0.13 31.23
N PRO A 810 6.19 -0.45 32.34
CA PRO A 810 5.51 0.29 33.41
C PRO A 810 6.35 1.41 34.05
N ASP A 811 7.66 1.20 34.22
CA ASP A 811 8.54 2.15 34.91
C ASP A 811 8.87 3.33 33.97
N GLU A 812 9.11 3.05 32.69
CA GLU A 812 9.27 4.08 31.66
C GLU A 812 8.02 4.93 31.50
N LEU A 813 6.83 4.32 31.50
CA LEU A 813 5.56 5.04 31.41
C LEU A 813 5.38 5.97 32.62
N ALA A 814 5.63 5.47 33.83
CA ALA A 814 5.52 6.28 35.04
C ALA A 814 6.47 7.49 35.01
N GLN A 815 7.72 7.28 34.56
CA GLN A 815 8.69 8.37 34.41
C GLN A 815 8.25 9.41 33.36
N GLN A 816 7.71 8.96 32.22
CA GLN A 816 7.24 9.87 31.19
C GLN A 816 6.03 10.70 31.64
N VAL A 817 5.09 10.09 32.37
CA VAL A 817 3.93 10.79 32.94
C VAL A 817 4.38 11.86 33.94
N GLU A 818 5.30 11.53 34.85
CA GLU A 818 5.88 12.50 35.80
C GLU A 818 6.58 13.65 35.09
N ALA A 819 7.34 13.37 34.02
CA ALA A 819 7.99 14.41 33.22
C ALA A 819 6.97 15.36 32.59
N CYS A 820 5.86 14.86 32.04
CA CYS A 820 4.80 15.69 31.47
C CYS A 820 4.23 16.68 32.50
N PHE A 821 4.00 16.24 33.74
CA PHE A 821 3.51 17.11 34.82
C PHE A 821 4.57 18.09 35.32
N ALA A 822 5.83 17.66 35.44
CA ALA A 822 6.93 18.52 35.85
C ALA A 822 7.16 19.67 34.85
N ASP A 823 7.19 19.35 33.55
CA ASP A 823 7.37 20.32 32.47
C ASP A 823 6.19 21.29 32.42
N ALA A 824 4.96 20.79 32.57
CA ALA A 824 3.77 21.63 32.63
C ALA A 824 3.77 22.60 33.83
N ALA A 825 4.22 22.14 35.00
CA ALA A 825 4.33 22.99 36.19
C ALA A 825 5.39 24.10 36.02
N SER A 826 6.46 23.83 35.27
CA SER A 826 7.50 24.82 34.97
C SER A 826 7.01 25.96 34.07
N ALA A 827 5.98 25.71 33.26
CA ALA A 827 5.41 26.66 32.30
C ALA A 827 4.25 27.50 32.87
N ALA A 828 3.71 27.18 34.05
CA ALA A 828 2.45 27.75 34.54
C ALA A 828 2.62 28.87 35.60
N THR A 829 1.91 29.99 35.41
CA THR A 829 1.68 31.02 36.44
C THR A 829 0.29 30.85 37.09
N SER A 830 0.24 30.06 38.17
CA SER A 830 -0.81 29.90 39.20
C SER A 830 -2.32 30.05 38.84
N SER A 831 -3.08 28.96 38.99
CA SER A 831 -4.11 28.76 40.06
C SER A 831 -4.76 27.39 39.87
N THR A 832 -4.60 26.47 40.83
CA THR A 832 -5.17 25.11 40.80
C THR A 832 -6.58 25.06 41.39
N GLY A 833 -7.41 24.11 40.94
CA GLY A 833 -8.63 23.69 41.65
C GLY A 833 -9.89 24.52 41.38
N ARG A 834 -10.25 24.76 40.11
CA ARG A 834 -11.60 25.27 39.76
C ARG A 834 -12.45 24.16 39.15
N ALA A 835 -13.70 24.06 39.56
CA ALA A 835 -14.67 23.17 38.92
C ALA A 835 -14.99 23.65 37.50
N TRP A 836 -14.51 22.92 36.51
CA TRP A 836 -14.87 23.07 35.10
C TRP A 836 -15.62 21.80 34.66
N PRO A 837 -16.79 21.93 34.01
CA PRO A 837 -17.58 20.79 33.55
C PRO A 837 -16.94 20.07 32.35
N ALA A 838 -16.07 20.74 31.59
CA ALA A 838 -15.38 20.12 30.47
C ALA A 838 -13.97 20.69 30.20
N ALA A 839 -13.16 19.89 29.53
CA ALA A 839 -11.86 20.29 29.00
C ALA A 839 -11.57 19.63 27.65
N MET A 840 -10.69 20.25 26.86
CA MET A 840 -10.11 19.69 25.64
C MET A 840 -8.63 19.42 25.85
N VAL A 841 -8.19 18.21 25.50
CA VAL A 841 -6.79 17.77 25.59
C VAL A 841 -6.35 17.03 24.31
N PRO A 842 -5.07 17.11 23.94
CA PRO A 842 -4.51 16.46 22.76
C PRO A 842 -4.07 15.01 22.99
N HIS A 843 -4.26 14.15 21.99
CA HIS A 843 -4.07 12.69 22.09
C HIS A 843 -2.94 12.12 21.21
N ALA A 844 -2.02 12.96 20.71
CA ALA A 844 -0.76 12.46 20.17
C ALA A 844 0.06 11.72 21.25
N GLY A 845 1.13 11.02 20.83
CA GLY A 845 1.99 10.32 21.78
C GLY A 845 2.51 11.25 22.89
N LEU A 846 2.66 10.73 24.12
CA LEU A 846 2.96 11.54 25.31
C LEU A 846 4.24 12.39 25.15
N SER A 847 5.21 11.93 24.36
CA SER A 847 6.43 12.68 24.04
C SER A 847 6.19 14.00 23.28
N PHE A 848 5.04 14.13 22.61
CA PHE A 848 4.68 15.29 21.81
C PHE A 848 3.66 16.17 22.53
N SER A 849 2.50 15.60 22.88
CA SER A 849 1.36 16.37 23.40
C SER A 849 1.15 16.25 24.91
N GLY A 850 1.86 15.31 25.57
CA GLY A 850 1.65 14.95 26.98
C GLY A 850 1.78 16.13 27.93
N THR A 851 2.71 17.07 27.66
CA THR A 851 2.89 18.28 28.48
C THR A 851 1.68 19.22 28.41
N VAL A 852 1.08 19.40 27.22
CA VAL A 852 -0.12 20.24 27.04
C VAL A 852 -1.33 19.59 27.70
N ALA A 853 -1.49 18.26 27.54
CA ALA A 853 -2.55 17.49 28.19
C ALA A 853 -2.42 17.53 29.71
N ALA A 854 -1.24 17.21 30.26
CA ALA A 854 -0.94 17.23 31.69
C ALA A 854 -1.16 18.63 32.30
N GLY A 855 -0.70 19.70 31.63
CA GLY A 855 -0.92 21.07 32.07
C GLY A 855 -2.41 21.43 32.16
N THR A 856 -3.22 21.00 31.19
CA THR A 856 -4.67 21.22 31.20
C THR A 856 -5.36 20.43 32.30
N LEU A 857 -5.06 19.14 32.41
CA LEU A 857 -5.65 18.25 33.43
C LEU A 857 -5.30 18.69 34.86
N SER A 858 -4.10 19.23 35.09
CA SER A 858 -3.67 19.71 36.42
C SER A 858 -4.49 20.90 36.97
N LEU A 859 -5.24 21.59 36.12
CA LEU A 859 -6.09 22.72 36.50
C LEU A 859 -7.51 22.29 36.92
N LEU A 860 -7.87 21.03 36.67
CA LEU A 860 -9.19 20.46 36.90
C LEU A 860 -9.31 19.80 38.27
N GLU A 861 -10.51 19.85 38.83
CA GLU A 861 -10.95 18.92 39.87
C GLU A 861 -11.64 17.73 39.17
N ILE A 862 -10.96 16.57 39.11
CA ILE A 862 -11.47 15.38 38.41
C ILE A 862 -12.44 14.63 39.33
N PRO A 863 -13.74 14.53 38.99
CA PRO A 863 -14.73 13.80 39.78
C PRO A 863 -14.56 12.27 39.65
N GLU A 864 -15.38 11.50 40.37
CA GLU A 864 -15.33 10.03 40.34
C GLU A 864 -15.68 9.42 38.97
N SER A 865 -16.28 10.19 38.05
CA SER A 865 -16.65 9.72 36.72
C SER A 865 -16.18 10.69 35.64
N VAL A 866 -15.54 10.16 34.59
CA VAL A 866 -15.05 10.93 33.45
C VAL A 866 -15.61 10.31 32.17
N ILE A 867 -16.21 11.13 31.30
CA ILE A 867 -16.57 10.72 29.95
C ILE A 867 -15.56 11.33 28.99
N ILE A 868 -14.80 10.49 28.30
CA ILE A 868 -13.85 10.91 27.27
C ILE A 868 -14.51 10.71 25.91
N ILE A 869 -14.76 11.79 25.20
CA ILE A 869 -15.32 11.78 23.85
C ILE A 869 -14.18 12.09 22.88
N GLY A 870 -13.80 11.11 22.08
CA GLY A 870 -12.70 11.21 21.12
C GLY A 870 -13.13 10.85 19.70
N PRO A 871 -12.40 11.30 18.67
CA PRO A 871 -12.63 10.86 17.32
C PRO A 871 -12.28 9.37 17.15
N LYS A 872 -12.96 8.74 16.21
CA LYS A 872 -12.70 7.36 15.80
C LYS A 872 -11.80 7.34 14.57
N HIS A 873 -10.56 6.92 14.75
CA HIS A 873 -9.55 6.78 13.70
C HIS A 873 -9.54 5.40 13.06
N THR A 874 -10.11 4.40 13.76
CA THR A 874 -10.12 3.02 13.29
C THR A 874 -11.38 2.68 12.47
N ARG A 875 -11.23 1.77 11.51
CA ARG A 875 -12.37 1.20 10.75
C ARG A 875 -13.14 0.10 11.51
N HIS A 876 -12.69 -0.23 12.71
CA HIS A 876 -13.22 -1.33 13.53
C HIS A 876 -14.50 -0.89 14.23
N GLY A 877 -15.51 -1.75 14.31
CA GLY A 877 -16.76 -1.43 15.01
C GLY A 877 -17.59 -0.30 14.40
N VAL A 878 -18.70 0.04 15.07
CA VAL A 878 -19.70 1.03 14.60
C VAL A 878 -19.14 2.46 14.56
N PRO A 879 -19.74 3.37 13.78
CA PRO A 879 -19.27 4.75 13.70
C PRO A 879 -19.29 5.48 15.04
N TRP A 880 -20.36 5.34 15.82
CA TRP A 880 -20.54 6.01 17.10
C TRP A 880 -20.66 4.94 18.20
N ALA A 881 -19.60 4.80 18.99
CA ALA A 881 -19.45 3.70 19.93
C ALA A 881 -19.23 4.21 21.36
N VAL A 882 -19.76 3.48 22.34
CA VAL A 882 -19.44 3.65 23.74
C VAL A 882 -18.84 2.35 24.30
N ALA A 883 -17.79 2.50 25.11
CA ALA A 883 -16.99 1.38 25.61
C ALA A 883 -17.78 0.53 26.62
N PRO A 884 -17.98 -0.77 26.38
CA PRO A 884 -18.69 -1.67 27.30
C PRO A 884 -17.78 -2.27 28.39
N HIS A 885 -16.57 -1.73 28.56
CA HIS A 885 -15.51 -2.31 29.39
C HIS A 885 -15.70 -2.02 30.88
N ASP A 886 -15.38 -3.00 31.72
CA ASP A 886 -15.36 -2.83 33.19
C ASP A 886 -14.05 -2.20 33.70
N SER A 887 -13.01 -2.23 32.88
CA SER A 887 -11.68 -1.73 33.18
C SER A 887 -10.90 -1.40 31.91
N TRP A 888 -10.02 -0.42 32.01
CA TRP A 888 -9.02 -0.06 31.01
C TRP A 888 -7.66 -0.52 31.52
N GLN A 889 -7.07 -1.51 30.85
CA GLN A 889 -5.76 -2.04 31.23
C GLN A 889 -4.66 -1.15 30.68
N LEU A 890 -3.66 -0.86 31.51
CA LEU A 890 -2.50 -0.04 31.17
C LEU A 890 -1.23 -0.66 31.76
N PRO A 891 -0.04 -0.42 31.18
CA PRO A 891 1.22 -0.68 31.85
C PRO A 891 1.25 0.01 33.23
N GLY A 892 1.62 -0.72 34.29
CA GLY A 892 1.61 -0.18 35.66
C GLY A 892 0.23 -0.14 36.34
N GLY A 893 -0.83 -0.58 35.67
CA GLY A 893 -2.09 -1.00 36.27
C GLY A 893 -3.34 -0.31 35.76
N ASP A 894 -4.49 -0.90 36.09
CA ASP A 894 -5.75 -0.65 35.39
C ASP A 894 -6.56 0.51 35.96
N MET A 895 -7.29 1.23 35.10
CA MET A 895 -8.34 2.17 35.49
C MET A 895 -9.73 1.52 35.42
N ALA A 896 -10.64 1.91 36.30
CA ALA A 896 -12.00 1.39 36.27
C ALA A 896 -12.80 1.95 35.08
N GLY A 897 -13.60 1.10 34.42
CA GLY A 897 -14.64 1.53 33.49
C GLY A 897 -15.97 1.74 34.20
N ASP A 898 -16.94 2.39 33.53
CA ASP A 898 -18.32 2.51 34.00
C ASP A 898 -19.32 1.92 32.97
N PRO A 899 -19.45 0.58 32.91
CA PRO A 899 -20.32 -0.07 31.93
C PRO A 899 -21.81 0.22 32.15
N GLU A 900 -22.21 0.65 33.35
CA GLU A 900 -23.61 1.01 33.62
C GLU A 900 -23.94 2.38 33.03
N LEU A 901 -23.06 3.37 33.21
CA LEU A 901 -23.19 4.64 32.53
C LEU A 901 -23.10 4.47 31.00
N ALA A 902 -22.20 3.62 30.51
CA ALA A 902 -22.12 3.28 29.08
C ALA A 902 -23.44 2.74 28.53
N ARG A 903 -24.10 1.82 29.27
CA ARG A 903 -25.41 1.26 28.89
C ARG A 903 -26.49 2.34 28.86
N LEU A 904 -26.55 3.20 29.88
CA LEU A 904 -27.49 4.32 29.92
C LEU A 904 -27.32 5.27 28.73
N LEU A 905 -26.08 5.58 28.34
CA LEU A 905 -25.78 6.40 27.18
C LEU A 905 -26.24 5.74 25.88
N ALA A 906 -25.92 4.46 25.68
CA ALA A 906 -26.33 3.72 24.48
C ALA A 906 -27.86 3.57 24.37
N GLU A 907 -28.58 3.48 25.49
CA GLU A 907 -30.04 3.41 25.50
C GLU A 907 -30.71 4.76 25.21
N ALA A 908 -30.10 5.86 25.67
CA ALA A 908 -30.67 7.20 25.55
C ALA A 908 -30.31 7.89 24.23
N ILE A 909 -29.13 7.62 23.66
CA ILE A 909 -28.58 8.36 22.53
C ILE A 909 -28.78 7.56 21.22
N PRO A 910 -29.63 8.04 20.28
CA PRO A 910 -29.83 7.36 19.00
C PRO A 910 -28.52 7.20 18.22
N GLY A 911 -28.26 6.00 17.74
CA GLY A 911 -27.07 5.68 16.95
C GLY A 911 -25.79 5.41 17.74
N LEU A 912 -25.80 5.55 19.07
CA LEU A 912 -24.68 5.18 19.93
C LEU A 912 -24.83 3.73 20.40
N GLU A 913 -23.88 2.86 20.06
CA GLU A 913 -23.93 1.43 20.45
C GLU A 913 -22.79 1.02 21.39
N LEU A 914 -23.06 0.03 22.25
CA LEU A 914 -22.03 -0.63 23.06
C LEU A 914 -21.12 -1.47 22.17
N ASP A 915 -19.87 -1.07 21.97
CA ASP A 915 -18.99 -1.75 21.02
C ASP A 915 -17.53 -1.81 21.47
N ALA A 916 -17.09 -2.98 21.94
CA ALA A 916 -15.70 -3.23 22.34
C ALA A 916 -14.72 -3.21 21.16
N GLU A 917 -15.17 -3.59 19.96
CA GLU A 917 -14.29 -3.68 18.79
C GLU A 917 -13.87 -2.29 18.31
N ALA A 918 -14.79 -1.31 18.37
CA ALA A 918 -14.51 0.10 18.08
C ALA A 918 -13.42 0.70 18.97
N HIS A 919 -13.26 0.20 20.20
CA HIS A 919 -12.26 0.70 21.14
C HIS A 919 -10.97 -0.12 21.16
N SER A 920 -10.93 -1.32 20.56
CA SER A 920 -9.82 -2.29 20.70
C SER A 920 -8.44 -1.75 20.33
N GLN A 921 -8.36 -0.90 19.29
CA GLN A 921 -7.13 -0.23 18.84
C GLN A 921 -7.29 1.30 18.73
N GLU A 922 -8.38 1.85 19.26
CA GLU A 922 -8.60 3.30 19.23
C GLU A 922 -7.75 3.99 20.29
N HIS A 923 -7.03 5.04 19.89
CA HIS A 923 -6.02 5.68 20.72
C HIS A 923 -6.49 6.99 21.35
N ALA A 924 -7.44 7.69 20.72
CA ALA A 924 -7.90 8.99 21.18
C ALA A 924 -8.36 9.00 22.65
N ILE A 925 -8.90 7.87 23.13
CA ILE A 925 -9.33 7.72 24.53
C ILE A 925 -8.18 7.19 25.39
N GLU A 926 -7.45 6.18 24.91
CA GLU A 926 -6.44 5.46 25.69
C GLU A 926 -5.25 6.33 26.11
N VAL A 927 -4.81 7.24 25.25
CA VAL A 927 -3.62 8.09 25.49
C VAL A 927 -3.81 9.03 26.69
N GLU A 928 -5.05 9.40 27.01
CA GLU A 928 -5.34 10.27 28.16
C GLU A 928 -5.31 9.52 29.50
N LEU A 929 -5.49 8.19 29.46
CA LEU A 929 -5.70 7.40 30.67
C LEU A 929 -4.49 7.36 31.62
N PRO A 930 -3.22 7.26 31.15
CA PRO A 930 -2.07 7.34 32.03
C PRO A 930 -2.01 8.66 32.84
N LEU A 931 -2.34 9.79 32.20
CA LEU A 931 -2.35 11.11 32.85
C LEU A 931 -3.50 11.23 33.86
N ILE A 932 -4.70 10.78 33.50
CA ILE A 932 -5.87 10.78 34.39
C ILE A 932 -5.63 9.86 35.58
N ARG A 933 -5.09 8.66 35.36
CA ARG A 933 -4.74 7.69 36.41
C ARG A 933 -3.78 8.30 37.43
N HIS A 934 -2.81 9.07 36.98
CA HIS A 934 -1.85 9.73 37.86
C HIS A 934 -2.52 10.76 38.79
N LEU A 935 -3.49 11.54 38.27
CA LEU A 935 -4.20 12.56 39.07
C LEU A 935 -5.36 12.02 39.90
N ALA A 936 -6.11 11.06 39.37
CA ALA A 936 -7.36 10.55 39.93
C ALA A 936 -7.48 9.03 39.71
N PRO A 937 -6.66 8.21 40.38
CA PRO A 937 -6.64 6.75 40.17
C PRO A 937 -7.97 6.06 40.54
N GLN A 938 -8.81 6.70 41.35
CA GLN A 938 -10.15 6.24 41.73
C GLN A 938 -11.25 6.54 40.69
N ALA A 939 -10.97 7.38 39.69
CA ALA A 939 -11.97 7.78 38.71
C ALA A 939 -12.36 6.59 37.81
N LYS A 940 -13.64 6.53 37.45
CA LYS A 940 -14.18 5.62 36.43
C LYS A 940 -14.25 6.33 35.09
N VAL A 941 -13.90 5.64 34.02
CA VAL A 941 -13.84 6.22 32.67
C VAL A 941 -14.83 5.54 31.73
N VAL A 942 -15.65 6.36 31.07
CA VAL A 942 -16.44 5.96 29.90
C VAL A 942 -15.82 6.56 28.65
N GLY A 943 -15.36 5.70 27.74
CA GLY A 943 -14.86 6.12 26.44
C GLY A 943 -15.98 6.15 25.40
N VAL A 944 -16.09 7.25 24.66
CA VAL A 944 -17.01 7.40 23.52
C VAL A 944 -16.20 7.74 22.28
N ALA A 945 -16.28 6.89 21.26
CA ALA A 945 -15.59 7.08 19.98
C ALA A 945 -16.59 7.58 18.92
N ILE A 946 -16.28 8.73 18.32
CA ILE A 946 -17.14 9.41 17.35
C ILE A 946 -16.50 9.38 15.96
N GLY A 947 -17.15 8.68 15.03
CA GLY A 947 -16.82 8.67 13.60
C GLY A 947 -17.41 9.88 12.87
N ASN A 948 -17.82 9.68 11.62
CA ASN A 948 -18.38 10.76 10.79
C ASN A 948 -19.77 11.21 11.29
N GLY A 949 -20.12 12.48 11.03
CA GLY A 949 -21.41 13.06 11.38
C GLY A 949 -21.59 14.50 10.90
N ASP A 950 -22.78 15.05 11.11
CA ASP A 950 -23.13 16.46 10.84
C ASP A 950 -23.64 17.17 12.10
N LEU A 951 -23.95 18.46 11.96
CA LEU A 951 -24.37 19.30 13.07
C LEU A 951 -25.66 18.80 13.73
N ASP A 952 -26.61 18.30 12.94
CA ASP A 952 -27.89 17.83 13.45
C ASP A 952 -27.73 16.53 14.22
N SER A 953 -26.89 15.61 13.73
CA SER A 953 -26.49 14.41 14.45
C SER A 953 -25.81 14.78 15.78
N CYS A 954 -24.86 15.73 15.79
CA CYS A 954 -24.21 16.20 17.02
C CYS A 954 -25.19 16.82 18.02
N ARG A 955 -26.18 17.59 17.53
CA ARG A 955 -27.23 18.18 18.37
C ARG A 955 -28.14 17.13 18.99
N GLY A 956 -28.52 16.10 18.21
CA GLY A 956 -29.30 14.96 18.69
C GLY A 956 -28.54 14.17 19.77
N PHE A 957 -27.24 13.96 19.56
CA PHE A 957 -26.37 13.37 20.59
C PHE A 957 -26.35 14.23 21.86
N ALA A 958 -26.06 15.53 21.70
CA ALA A 958 -25.87 16.45 22.80
C ALA A 958 -27.12 16.63 23.67
N GLU A 959 -28.30 16.60 23.04
CA GLU A 959 -29.60 16.64 23.72
C GLU A 959 -29.80 15.44 24.64
N ASN A 960 -29.61 14.23 24.11
CA ASN A 960 -29.79 13.02 24.89
C ASN A 960 -28.69 12.83 25.94
N LEU A 961 -27.45 13.23 25.64
CA LEU A 961 -26.38 13.27 26.64
C LEU A 961 -26.77 14.21 27.79
N ALA A 962 -27.23 15.44 27.53
CA ALA A 962 -27.65 16.36 28.57
C ALA A 962 -28.72 15.77 29.50
N VAL A 963 -29.71 15.08 28.92
CA VAL A 963 -30.77 14.38 29.69
C VAL A 963 -30.20 13.30 30.60
N VAL A 964 -29.24 12.49 30.13
CA VAL A 964 -28.58 11.48 30.97
C VAL A 964 -27.78 12.15 32.08
N LEU A 965 -27.01 13.20 31.78
CA LEU A 965 -26.18 13.89 32.77
C LEU A 965 -27.00 14.54 33.89
N ASP A 966 -28.19 15.05 33.60
CA ASP A 966 -29.09 15.67 34.59
C ASP A 966 -29.78 14.64 35.51
N GLN A 967 -29.71 13.35 35.19
CA GLN A 967 -30.20 12.27 36.05
C GLN A 967 -29.14 11.77 37.05
N LEU A 968 -27.87 12.16 36.87
CA LEU A 968 -26.78 11.73 37.74
C LEU A 968 -26.67 12.65 38.96
N GLU A 969 -26.42 12.07 40.15
CA GLU A 969 -26.24 12.85 41.39
C GLU A 969 -25.03 13.78 41.30
N THR A 970 -23.93 13.29 40.70
CA THR A 970 -22.74 14.07 40.40
C THR A 970 -22.45 13.95 38.90
N PRO A 971 -22.39 15.07 38.17
CA PRO A 971 -22.11 15.02 36.75
C PRO A 971 -20.63 14.64 36.51
N PRO A 972 -20.35 13.79 35.51
CA PRO A 972 -18.99 13.47 35.12
C PRO A 972 -18.29 14.68 34.50
N LEU A 973 -16.95 14.65 34.54
CA LEU A 973 -16.13 15.54 33.71
C LEU A 973 -16.23 15.10 32.25
N LEU A 974 -16.55 16.04 31.36
CA LEU A 974 -16.54 15.80 29.91
C LEU A 974 -15.17 16.16 29.33
N LEU A 975 -14.43 15.17 28.84
CA LEU A 975 -13.13 15.38 28.21
C LEU A 975 -13.26 15.26 26.69
N ILE A 976 -12.97 16.33 25.98
CA ILE A 976 -12.84 16.37 24.52
C ILE A 976 -11.40 15.94 24.20
N SER A 977 -11.26 14.81 23.52
CA SER A 977 -9.96 14.36 23.04
C SER A 977 -9.75 14.84 21.60
N SER A 978 -8.80 15.76 21.37
CA SER A 978 -8.54 16.34 20.05
C SER A 978 -7.11 16.88 19.90
N ASP A 979 -6.44 16.44 18.85
CA ASP A 979 -5.38 17.23 18.20
C ASP A 979 -6.00 18.28 17.26
N MET A 980 -5.19 19.25 16.85
CA MET A 980 -5.60 20.35 15.97
C MET A 980 -5.28 20.03 14.50
N ASN A 981 -4.77 20.98 13.72
CA ASN A 981 -4.42 20.76 12.32
C ASN A 981 -3.17 19.88 12.18
N HIS A 982 -3.16 19.08 11.11
CA HIS A 982 -2.12 18.11 10.79
C HIS A 982 -1.42 18.46 9.49
N PHE A 983 -0.11 18.25 9.48
CA PHE A 983 0.74 18.14 8.31
C PHE A 983 0.85 19.40 7.44
N ALA A 984 0.64 20.58 8.03
CA ALA A 984 1.04 21.86 7.46
C ALA A 984 2.42 22.30 7.99
N THR A 985 3.05 23.30 7.35
CA THR A 985 4.22 23.99 7.93
C THR A 985 3.84 24.64 9.26
N ASP A 986 4.77 24.78 10.21
CA ASP A 986 4.48 25.32 11.55
C ASP A 986 3.73 26.66 11.52
N SER A 987 4.12 27.59 10.64
CA SER A 987 3.44 28.88 10.49
C SER A 987 1.98 28.76 10.04
N GLU A 988 1.71 27.88 9.08
CA GLU A 988 0.35 27.66 8.57
C GLU A 988 -0.48 26.84 9.55
N ASN A 989 0.13 25.88 10.26
CA ASN A 989 -0.53 25.11 11.30
C ASN A 989 -1.01 26.02 12.43
N ARG A 990 -0.14 26.90 12.92
CA ARG A 990 -0.49 27.92 13.91
C ARG A 990 -1.62 28.83 13.44
N ARG A 991 -1.61 29.26 12.17
CA ARG A 991 -2.68 30.09 11.60
C ARG A 991 -4.02 29.36 11.58
N LEU A 992 -4.05 28.11 11.08
CA LEU A 992 -5.26 27.29 11.00
C LEU A 992 -5.79 26.91 12.37
N ASP A 993 -4.91 26.53 13.29
CA ASP A 993 -5.27 26.19 14.67
C ASP A 993 -5.85 27.38 15.41
N GLU A 994 -5.26 28.57 15.23
CA GLU A 994 -5.77 29.80 15.82
C GLU A 994 -7.18 30.15 15.32
N LEU A 995 -7.50 29.90 14.04
CA LEU A 995 -8.87 30.06 13.53
C LEU A 995 -9.86 29.13 14.23
N ALA A 996 -9.51 27.86 14.41
CA ALA A 996 -10.36 26.90 15.11
C ALA A 996 -10.52 27.27 16.60
N LEU A 997 -9.42 27.65 17.27
CA LEU A 997 -9.45 28.06 18.68
C LEU A 997 -10.27 29.33 18.87
N GLN A 998 -10.12 30.35 18.04
CA GLN A 998 -10.93 31.57 18.10
C GLN A 998 -12.42 31.28 17.90
N ALA A 999 -12.77 30.36 16.98
CA ALA A 999 -14.15 29.93 16.80
C ALA A 999 -14.69 29.18 18.03
N MET A 1000 -13.86 28.37 18.70
CA MET A 1000 -14.23 27.69 19.93
C MET A 1000 -14.39 28.68 21.11
N GLU A 1001 -13.58 29.73 21.15
CA GLU A 1001 -13.63 30.81 22.16
C GLU A 1001 -14.91 31.67 22.05
N THR A 1002 -15.59 31.69 20.89
CA THR A 1002 -16.91 32.33 20.79
C THR A 1002 -18.02 31.55 21.48
N LEU A 1003 -17.74 30.33 21.97
CA LEU A 1003 -18.71 29.41 22.57
C LEU A 1003 -19.85 29.02 21.61
N ASP A 1004 -19.62 29.13 20.29
CA ASP A 1004 -20.57 28.76 19.24
C ASP A 1004 -20.11 27.47 18.52
N PRO A 1005 -20.71 26.31 18.84
CA PRO A 1005 -20.32 25.04 18.22
C PRO A 1005 -20.61 24.98 16.72
N ALA A 1006 -21.64 25.67 16.23
CA ALA A 1006 -21.95 25.71 14.80
C ALA A 1006 -20.88 26.51 14.03
N LEU A 1007 -20.40 27.62 14.62
CA LEU A 1007 -19.31 28.40 14.07
C LEU A 1007 -18.00 27.61 14.06
N LEU A 1008 -17.68 26.86 15.11
CA LEU A 1008 -16.51 25.98 15.14
C LEU A 1008 -16.55 24.96 13.99
N LEU A 1009 -17.65 24.21 13.87
CA LEU A 1009 -17.79 23.19 12.83
C LEU A 1009 -17.69 23.80 11.42
N LYS A 1010 -18.33 24.95 11.21
CA LYS A 1010 -18.28 25.69 9.94
C LYS A 1010 -16.84 26.13 9.63
N THR A 1011 -16.15 26.75 10.59
CA THR A 1011 -14.79 27.25 10.43
C THR A 1011 -13.82 26.13 10.06
N VAL A 1012 -13.90 25.00 10.77
CA VAL A 1012 -13.08 23.82 10.52
C VAL A 1012 -13.32 23.27 9.11
N ARG A 1013 -14.58 23.13 8.69
CA ARG A 1013 -14.94 22.61 7.36
C ARG A 1013 -14.55 23.55 6.22
N GLU A 1014 -14.85 24.83 6.32
CA GLU A 1014 -14.59 25.81 5.26
C GLU A 1014 -13.08 26.06 5.06
N ASN A 1015 -12.29 25.98 6.13
CA ASN A 1015 -10.83 26.17 6.06
C ASN A 1015 -10.06 24.86 5.88
N ASN A 1016 -10.74 23.71 5.71
CA ASN A 1016 -10.13 22.38 5.63
C ASN A 1016 -9.14 22.09 6.77
N ILE A 1017 -9.50 22.50 7.99
CA ILE A 1017 -8.68 22.26 9.18
C ILE A 1017 -8.85 20.80 9.58
N SER A 1018 -7.76 20.04 9.63
CA SER A 1018 -7.81 18.61 9.92
C SER A 1018 -7.87 18.32 11.43
N MET A 1019 -8.62 19.12 12.18
CA MET A 1019 -8.88 18.94 13.62
C MET A 1019 -9.66 17.64 13.84
N CYS A 1020 -9.02 16.64 14.43
CA CYS A 1020 -9.59 15.30 14.53
C CYS A 1020 -10.83 15.27 15.44
N GLY A 1021 -10.82 15.97 16.57
CA GLY A 1021 -11.89 15.99 17.56
C GLY A 1021 -12.93 17.10 17.41
N VAL A 1022 -13.13 17.64 16.20
CA VAL A 1022 -14.14 18.72 15.98
C VAL A 1022 -15.56 18.28 16.35
N LEU A 1023 -15.98 17.06 15.99
CA LEU A 1023 -17.33 16.57 16.34
C LEU A 1023 -17.48 16.30 17.85
N PRO A 1024 -16.51 15.66 18.54
CA PRO A 1024 -16.46 15.64 20.00
C PRO A 1024 -16.58 17.03 20.65
N ALA A 1025 -15.85 18.03 20.15
CA ALA A 1025 -15.90 19.39 20.68
C ALA A 1025 -17.30 20.01 20.52
N VAL A 1026 -17.90 19.89 19.33
CA VAL A 1026 -19.25 20.35 19.03
C VAL A 1026 -20.28 19.68 19.94
N ILE A 1027 -20.21 18.35 20.12
CA ILE A 1027 -21.10 17.60 21.00
C ILE A 1027 -21.02 18.13 22.44
N VAL A 1028 -19.82 18.26 22.99
CA VAL A 1028 -19.63 18.71 24.37
C VAL A 1028 -20.11 20.16 24.55
N MET A 1029 -19.76 21.07 23.64
CA MET A 1029 -20.23 22.46 23.69
C MET A 1029 -21.77 22.54 23.60
N GLU A 1030 -22.40 21.81 22.67
CA GLU A 1030 -23.85 21.74 22.53
C GLU A 1030 -24.54 21.14 23.77
N THR A 1031 -23.90 20.17 24.45
CA THR A 1031 -24.38 19.60 25.71
C THR A 1031 -24.32 20.63 26.84
N LEU A 1032 -23.21 21.36 26.97
CA LEU A 1032 -23.05 22.40 27.98
C LEU A 1032 -24.02 23.59 27.76
N ILE A 1033 -24.27 23.98 26.50
CA ILE A 1033 -25.27 25.01 26.16
C ILE A 1033 -26.67 24.58 26.64
N ARG A 1034 -27.05 23.32 26.38
CA ARG A 1034 -28.37 22.78 26.80
C ARG A 1034 -28.54 22.74 28.31
N ARG A 1035 -27.46 22.46 29.04
CA ARG A 1035 -27.44 22.47 30.51
C ARG A 1035 -27.29 23.87 31.10
N GLY A 1036 -27.11 24.90 30.26
CA GLY A 1036 -26.89 26.28 30.69
C GLY A 1036 -25.55 26.50 31.39
N THR A 1037 -24.56 25.63 31.13
CA THR A 1037 -23.26 25.65 31.79
C THR A 1037 -22.13 26.13 30.89
N LEU A 1038 -22.35 26.46 29.61
CA LEU A 1038 -21.32 27.07 28.75
C LEU A 1038 -21.42 28.60 28.79
N THR A 1039 -20.57 29.24 29.60
CA THR A 1039 -20.57 30.69 29.84
C THR A 1039 -19.18 31.33 29.77
N LYS A 1040 -18.11 30.53 29.84
CA LYS A 1040 -16.72 30.95 29.85
C LYS A 1040 -15.84 29.88 29.22
N HIS A 1041 -14.64 30.30 28.82
CA HIS A 1041 -13.59 29.42 28.37
C HIS A 1041 -12.24 29.86 28.96
N GLN A 1042 -11.25 28.98 28.92
CA GLN A 1042 -9.86 29.32 29.20
C GLN A 1042 -8.93 28.46 28.34
N ARG A 1043 -8.11 29.09 27.50
CA ARG A 1043 -7.01 28.41 26.80
C ARG A 1043 -5.88 28.13 27.81
N THR A 1044 -5.41 26.89 27.90
CA THR A 1044 -4.41 26.46 28.91
C THR A 1044 -3.02 26.27 28.34
N GLY A 1045 -2.92 25.95 27.05
CA GLY A 1045 -1.65 25.77 26.37
C GLY A 1045 -1.83 25.58 24.86
N TYR A 1046 -0.74 25.82 24.12
CA TYR A 1046 -0.64 25.53 22.70
C TYR A 1046 0.81 25.18 22.36
N ALA A 1047 1.01 24.13 21.58
CA ALA A 1047 2.31 23.71 21.03
C ALA A 1047 2.10 23.06 19.67
N THR A 1048 3.16 22.83 18.92
CA THR A 1048 3.15 21.93 17.76
C THR A 1048 4.19 20.82 17.95
N SER A 1049 4.22 19.87 17.04
CA SER A 1049 5.26 18.83 17.05
C SER A 1049 6.66 19.39 16.78
N ALA A 1050 6.79 20.61 16.22
CA ALA A 1050 8.10 21.22 15.95
C ALA A 1050 8.88 21.51 17.23
N GLU A 1051 8.21 21.83 18.34
CA GLU A 1051 8.85 22.02 19.64
C GLU A 1051 9.58 20.76 20.11
N THR A 1052 9.10 19.57 19.73
CA THR A 1052 9.74 18.28 20.06
C THR A 1052 10.74 17.84 19.00
N THR A 1053 10.40 17.95 17.70
CA THR A 1053 11.22 17.38 16.61
C THR A 1053 12.27 18.33 16.05
N GLY A 1054 12.08 19.65 16.23
CA GLY A 1054 12.83 20.68 15.53
C GLY A 1054 12.48 20.85 14.04
N ASP A 1055 11.55 20.06 13.50
CA ASP A 1055 11.11 20.13 12.10
C ASP A 1055 9.83 20.98 11.97
N SER A 1056 9.97 22.16 11.36
CA SER A 1056 8.87 23.09 11.11
C SER A 1056 8.19 22.91 9.74
N SER A 1057 8.63 21.96 8.92
CA SER A 1057 8.13 21.78 7.55
C SER A 1057 6.78 21.07 7.50
N ARG A 1058 6.49 20.23 8.51
CA ARG A 1058 5.27 19.43 8.60
C ARG A 1058 4.98 19.06 10.05
N VAL A 1059 4.01 19.73 10.67
CA VAL A 1059 3.74 19.59 12.11
C VAL A 1059 2.30 19.17 12.40
N VAL A 1060 2.05 18.77 13.65
CA VAL A 1060 0.70 18.60 14.22
C VAL A 1060 0.54 19.60 15.37
N GLY A 1061 -0.63 20.20 15.51
CA GLY A 1061 -0.94 21.18 16.56
C GLY A 1061 -1.60 20.55 17.78
N TYR A 1062 -1.25 21.04 18.97
CA TYR A 1062 -1.73 20.55 20.25
C TYR A 1062 -2.25 21.73 21.07
N ALA A 1063 -3.51 21.66 21.52
CA ALA A 1063 -4.11 22.74 22.30
C ALA A 1063 -4.84 22.18 23.52
N GLY A 1064 -4.76 22.94 24.61
CA GLY A 1064 -5.52 22.70 25.83
C GLY A 1064 -6.56 23.79 26.05
N MET A 1065 -7.77 23.39 26.44
CA MET A 1065 -8.86 24.34 26.69
C MET A 1065 -9.78 23.87 27.83
N LEU A 1066 -10.28 24.79 28.63
CA LEU A 1066 -11.31 24.56 29.65
C LEU A 1066 -12.60 25.24 29.21
N LEU A 1067 -13.74 24.58 29.39
CA LEU A 1067 -15.07 25.05 28.99
C LEU A 1067 -16.05 24.92 30.16
N GLY A 1068 -16.84 25.96 30.43
CA GLY A 1068 -17.83 25.91 31.51
C GLY A 1068 -18.46 27.23 31.86
#